data_AF-A0A015J5U3-F1
#
_entry.id   AF-A0A015J5U3-F1
#
_cell.length_a   1.000
_cell.length_b   1.000
_cell.length_c   1.000
_cell.angle_alpha   90.00
_cell.angle_beta   90.00
_cell.angle_gamma   90.00
#
_symmetry.space_group_name_H-M   'P 1'
#
loop_
_entity.id
_entity.type
_entity.pdbx_description
1 polymer ?
#
loop_
_entity_poly.entity_id
_entity_poly.type
_entity_poly.pdbx_seq_one_letter_code
_entity_poly.pdbx_strand_id
1 'polypeptide(L)'
;MLTLANEMIPSYFTRQMRKNVTEKYSLVAKMAPSVWKLLYNDLAGDNSTPPHELSKEMQERIRMILDLQDADIIMDLRINNGFHGTKFDMFWNELNEYFNEIVPAVHDRRSTSVLYLPVAMSIADLKKIIIERLEKKYGTPLSSEIFIPSDEYIRLQFWPANTTTNAASKYTGRFEIKYKVQSRQLSKFHVDAHYCAALFRYMRLFAVKYRNYCSLICADDKHKVPIGEGIATSSGVRNKSSLTPANMELSSSDHDFTKLSLTPSVIFICDIPTCISESFYSGQVYVSYKNTAFQPSSALRHSTEFYKTLLQQYNGQNLPEILLIYTDGGPDHRNTFGSVQISLICLFLQGDFDFLASVRTAPYHSWMNPAERVMSILNLALQGVFLQRDSMDDILEDIFKGKNTLEEIRNAAQENKKLGLELRNSIKPVQELLSERTKRLTLNEKNFRIYSPASLISIDEIFEAIHYIDSTLQQEETSLNSLNKHHELQNFIKSHCQIRTYSFQIKKCGKDNCKFCLPIRLPEDVFNNLNFIPDPILSTDSNHYRDFDGLYGTETKEFLPSASDSTKEIIPAGIINNNHIRKFVNCTICSKPRCIFSKNMLSDNEKTSLEILLDNVIYICGSPITPEAHNLYEKVYIRQKIHCNSPIEAVYYSCRRLKTEIICFYCGEKDGLLEPDDNLKKKFTTIYPFCQTCKNKGHNWPTRGKIKVGNR
;
A
#
# COMPACT_ATOMS: atom_id res chain seq x y z
N MET A 1 20.62 25.52 35.78
CA MET A 1 20.26 25.92 34.40
C MET A 1 21.46 26.49 33.63
N LEU A 2 22.22 27.45 34.16
CA LEU A 2 23.44 27.97 33.48
C LEU A 2 24.57 26.94 33.31
N THR A 3 24.74 26.00 34.25
CA THR A 3 25.73 24.90 34.14
C THR A 3 25.37 23.87 33.08
N LEU A 4 24.11 23.44 33.01
CA LEU A 4 23.58 22.57 31.95
C LEU A 4 23.62 23.24 30.56
N ALA A 5 23.43 24.57 30.50
CA ALA A 5 23.52 25.32 29.25
C ALA A 5 24.96 25.35 28.70
N ASN A 6 25.98 25.40 29.56
CA ASN A 6 27.38 25.37 29.11
C ASN A 6 27.83 23.99 28.62
N GLU A 7 27.25 22.89 29.13
CA GLU A 7 27.51 21.53 28.63
C GLU A 7 26.90 21.27 27.24
N MET A 8 25.90 22.07 26.82
CA MET A 8 25.26 21.96 25.50
C MET A 8 25.87 22.87 24.43
N ILE A 9 26.87 23.70 24.76
CA ILE A 9 27.54 24.56 23.77
C ILE A 9 28.63 23.72 23.08
N PRO A 10 28.53 23.49 21.76
CA PRO A 10 29.55 22.76 21.03
C PRO A 10 30.89 23.50 21.10
N SER A 11 31.97 22.80 21.46
CA SER A 11 33.32 23.39 21.43
C SER A 11 33.86 23.37 19.99
N TYR A 12 34.41 24.51 19.53
CA TYR A 12 34.96 24.67 18.18
C TYR A 12 36.41 25.13 18.26
N PHE A 13 37.34 24.29 17.80
CA PHE A 13 38.76 24.60 17.83
C PHE A 13 39.25 25.19 16.51
N THR A 14 40.16 26.17 16.60
CA THR A 14 40.74 26.81 15.41
C THR A 14 41.73 25.89 14.69
N ARG A 15 41.94 26.14 13.39
CA ARG A 15 42.89 25.37 12.55
C ARG A 15 44.32 25.36 13.12
N GLN A 16 44.74 26.44 13.77
CA GLN A 16 46.05 26.55 14.40
C GLN A 16 46.20 25.63 15.62
N MET A 17 45.16 25.52 16.45
CA MET A 17 45.17 24.64 17.63
C MET A 17 45.30 23.17 17.23
N ARG A 18 44.56 22.75 16.18
CA ARG A 18 44.70 21.38 15.61
C ARG A 18 46.11 21.11 15.10
N LYS A 19 46.70 22.07 14.38
CA LYS A 19 48.05 21.94 13.83
C LYS A 19 49.10 21.78 14.94
N ASN A 20 49.01 22.59 16.00
CA ASN A 20 49.92 22.52 17.14
C ASN A 20 49.88 21.15 17.84
N VAL A 21 48.70 20.54 17.97
CA VAL A 21 48.58 19.20 18.60
C VAL A 21 49.16 18.12 17.70
N THR A 22 48.84 18.12 16.40
CA THR A 22 49.43 17.15 15.47
C THR A 22 50.95 17.26 15.44
N GLU A 23 51.51 18.47 15.40
CA GLU A 23 52.97 18.69 15.41
C GLU A 23 53.61 18.19 16.71
N LYS A 24 53.02 18.49 17.87
CA LYS A 24 53.55 18.10 19.19
C LYS A 24 53.63 16.58 19.38
N TYR A 25 52.65 15.82 18.87
CA TYR A 25 52.60 14.36 19.04
C TYR A 25 53.10 13.55 17.84
N SER A 26 53.37 14.21 16.70
CA SER A 26 53.91 13.55 15.50
C SER A 26 55.26 12.85 15.70
N LEU A 27 56.03 13.28 16.70
CA LEU A 27 57.31 12.67 17.09
C LEU A 27 57.15 11.40 17.93
N VAL A 28 55.98 11.19 18.55
CA VAL A 28 55.69 10.06 19.44
C VAL A 28 54.99 8.92 18.68
N ALA A 29 54.08 9.24 17.77
CA ALA A 29 53.37 8.26 16.95
C ALA A 29 53.16 8.76 15.52
N LYS A 30 53.56 7.94 14.53
CA LYS A 30 53.25 8.19 13.12
C LYS A 30 51.89 7.57 12.79
N MET A 31 50.84 8.40 12.70
CA MET A 31 49.50 7.97 12.32
C MET A 31 49.00 8.77 11.11
N ALA A 32 48.03 8.20 10.39
CA ALA A 32 47.39 8.89 9.28
C ALA A 32 46.66 10.16 9.76
N PRO A 33 46.65 11.27 8.98
CA PRO A 33 46.01 12.52 9.39
C PRO A 33 44.53 12.40 9.75
N SER A 34 43.81 11.45 9.14
CA SER A 34 42.40 11.14 9.42
C SER A 34 42.20 10.60 10.84
N VAL A 35 43.11 9.74 11.31
CA VAL A 35 43.08 9.14 12.64
C VAL A 35 43.45 10.16 13.70
N TRP A 36 44.48 10.99 13.44
CA TRP A 36 44.82 12.12 14.30
C TRP A 36 43.65 13.07 14.52
N LYS A 37 42.88 13.34 13.46
CA LYS A 37 41.73 14.23 13.51
C LYS A 37 40.57 13.65 14.32
N LEU A 38 40.33 12.34 14.25
CA LEU A 38 39.30 11.69 15.05
C LEU A 38 39.69 11.62 16.53
N LEU A 39 40.92 11.18 16.84
CA LEU A 39 41.45 11.16 18.22
C LEU A 39 41.37 12.55 18.86
N TYR A 40 41.74 13.58 18.10
CA TYR A 40 41.62 14.96 18.56
C TYR A 40 40.16 15.36 18.81
N ASN A 41 39.25 15.03 17.90
CA ASN A 41 37.83 15.36 18.04
C ASN A 41 37.19 14.65 19.25
N ASP A 42 37.48 13.37 19.47
CA ASP A 42 36.95 12.60 20.61
C ASP A 42 37.52 13.10 21.96
N LEU A 43 38.83 13.40 22.02
CA LEU A 43 39.45 13.89 23.24
C LEU A 43 39.12 15.35 23.57
N ALA A 44 38.93 16.19 22.55
CA ALA A 44 38.70 17.63 22.72
C ALA A 44 37.20 18.02 22.68
N GLY A 45 36.30 17.11 22.28
CA GLY A 45 34.88 17.41 22.10
C GLY A 45 34.59 18.40 20.95
N ASP A 46 35.46 18.41 19.92
CA ASP A 46 35.42 19.36 18.80
C ASP A 46 34.35 18.98 17.77
N ASN A 47 33.31 19.82 17.65
CA ASN A 47 32.13 19.57 16.80
C ASN A 47 32.25 20.17 15.38
N SER A 48 33.48 20.44 14.93
CA SER A 48 33.70 21.04 13.62
C SER A 48 33.46 20.07 12.45
N THR A 49 32.66 20.52 11.48
CA THR A 49 32.26 19.74 10.32
C THR A 49 33.47 19.40 9.41
N PRO A 50 33.59 18.15 8.91
CA PRO A 50 34.59 17.82 7.91
C PRO A 50 34.34 18.58 6.60
N PRO A 51 35.39 18.98 5.86
CA PRO A 51 35.27 19.83 4.67
C PRO A 51 34.70 19.13 3.43
N HIS A 52 34.55 17.80 3.43
CA HIS A 52 34.07 17.00 2.28
C HIS A 52 33.21 15.81 2.74
N GLU A 53 32.20 15.42 1.97
CA GLU A 53 31.32 14.25 2.27
C GLU A 53 32.09 12.93 2.43
N LEU A 54 33.06 12.66 1.54
CA LEU A 54 33.97 11.51 1.65
C LEU A 54 34.73 11.47 2.99
N SER A 55 35.07 12.64 3.53
CA SER A 55 35.74 12.75 4.83
C SER A 55 34.80 12.49 6.00
N LYS A 56 33.50 12.76 5.83
CA LYS A 56 32.46 12.48 6.83
C LYS A 56 32.19 10.97 6.94
N GLU A 57 32.01 10.30 5.80
CA GLU A 57 31.79 8.85 5.77
C GLU A 57 33.01 8.08 6.31
N MET A 58 34.22 8.54 6.01
CA MET A 58 35.44 7.97 6.58
C MET A 58 35.53 8.17 8.10
N GLN A 59 35.11 9.33 8.63
CA GLN A 59 35.08 9.59 10.07
C GLN A 59 34.04 8.74 10.81
N GLU A 60 32.85 8.55 10.24
CA GLU A 60 31.79 7.69 10.79
C GLU A 60 32.25 6.23 10.87
N ARG A 61 32.98 5.73 9.86
CA ARG A 61 33.53 4.36 9.86
C ARG A 61 34.64 4.15 10.90
N ILE A 62 35.57 5.09 11.05
CA ILE A 62 36.62 4.98 12.08
C ILE A 62 36.00 5.02 13.49
N ARG A 63 34.94 5.80 13.70
CA ARG A 63 34.19 5.81 14.96
C ARG A 63 33.56 4.45 15.26
N MET A 64 32.94 3.83 14.25
CA MET A 64 32.35 2.50 14.36
C MET A 64 33.39 1.41 14.71
N ILE A 65 34.61 1.51 14.18
CA ILE A 65 35.73 0.61 14.50
C ILE A 65 36.14 0.75 15.98
N LEU A 66 36.24 1.98 16.48
CA LEU A 66 36.58 2.26 17.88
C LEU A 66 35.48 1.78 18.85
N ASP A 67 34.21 2.00 18.51
CA ASP A 67 33.05 1.60 19.32
C ASP A 67 32.93 0.07 19.44
N LEU A 68 33.33 -0.67 18.40
CA LEU A 68 33.28 -2.13 18.36
C LEU A 68 34.51 -2.80 18.97
N GLN A 69 35.56 -2.03 19.32
CA GLN A 69 36.84 -2.51 19.87
C GLN A 69 37.50 -3.66 19.08
N ASP A 70 37.19 -3.76 17.79
CA ASP A 70 37.65 -4.83 16.93
C ASP A 70 38.46 -4.22 15.78
N ALA A 71 39.79 -4.34 15.88
CA ALA A 71 40.71 -3.81 14.89
C ALA A 71 40.63 -4.55 13.54
N ASP A 72 40.04 -5.76 13.54
CA ASP A 72 39.86 -6.59 12.34
C ASP A 72 38.57 -6.21 11.57
N ILE A 73 37.67 -5.43 12.20
CA ILE A 73 36.44 -4.89 11.57
C ILE A 73 36.72 -3.74 10.58
N ILE A 74 38.00 -3.41 10.31
CA ILE A 74 38.62 -3.12 8.98
C ILE A 74 39.78 -2.09 9.08
N MET A 75 40.98 -2.46 8.61
CA MET A 75 41.91 -1.58 7.85
C MET A 75 42.98 -2.43 7.12
N ASP A 76 43.50 -2.13 5.92
CA ASP A 76 43.68 -0.87 5.19
C ASP A 76 43.15 -0.93 3.72
N LEU A 77 42.46 0.15 3.36
CA LEU A 77 41.74 0.51 2.14
C LEU A 77 42.66 0.81 0.94
N ARG A 78 43.80 0.10 0.84
CA ARG A 78 44.85 0.37 -0.16
C ARG A 78 45.67 -0.81 -0.61
N ILE A 79 45.52 -2.05 -0.16
CA ILE A 79 46.36 -3.13 -0.70
C ILE A 79 45.90 -3.44 -2.13
N ASN A 80 46.48 -3.08 -3.28
CA ASN A 80 47.58 -2.21 -3.70
C ASN A 80 47.32 -1.92 -5.18
N ASN A 81 46.88 -0.68 -5.43
CA ASN A 81 46.86 0.01 -6.71
C ASN A 81 45.76 -0.40 -7.70
N GLY A 82 45.24 0.60 -8.42
CA GLY A 82 45.05 0.40 -9.84
C GLY A 82 46.35 -0.17 -10.38
N PHE A 83 46.40 -1.50 -10.55
CA PHE A 83 47.59 -2.17 -11.04
C PHE A 83 47.77 -1.71 -12.50
N HIS A 84 48.56 -0.67 -12.69
CA HIS A 84 49.19 -0.37 -13.96
C HIS A 84 50.39 -1.31 -14.05
N GLY A 85 50.44 -2.11 -15.10
CA GLY A 85 51.34 -3.25 -15.25
C GLY A 85 50.63 -4.58 -15.48
N THR A 86 49.35 -4.59 -15.88
CA THR A 86 48.71 -5.84 -16.33
C THR A 86 48.86 -5.96 -17.83
N LYS A 87 48.94 -7.18 -18.36
CA LYS A 87 48.88 -7.42 -19.81
C LYS A 87 47.64 -6.82 -20.51
N PHE A 88 46.64 -6.39 -19.74
CA PHE A 88 45.38 -5.82 -20.21
C PHE A 88 45.35 -4.28 -20.19
N ASP A 89 46.46 -3.59 -19.92
CA ASP A 89 46.46 -2.14 -19.72
C ASP A 89 45.95 -1.36 -20.94
N MET A 90 46.22 -1.83 -22.16
CA MET A 90 45.66 -1.23 -23.37
C MET A 90 44.13 -1.27 -23.38
N PHE A 91 43.54 -2.37 -22.92
CA PHE A 91 42.08 -2.50 -22.77
C PHE A 91 41.55 -1.59 -21.66
N TRP A 92 42.24 -1.50 -20.51
CA TRP A 92 41.81 -0.65 -19.40
C TRP A 92 41.88 0.84 -19.72
N ASN A 93 42.90 1.27 -20.47
CA ASN A 93 43.06 2.66 -20.87
C ASN A 93 41.94 3.08 -21.84
N GLU A 94 41.63 2.23 -22.84
CA GLU A 94 40.53 2.49 -23.77
C GLU A 94 39.16 2.46 -23.07
N LEU A 95 38.96 1.54 -22.11
CA LEU A 95 37.76 1.52 -21.28
C LEU A 95 37.61 2.80 -20.43
N ASN A 96 38.72 3.34 -19.92
CA ASN A 96 38.71 4.60 -19.18
C ASN A 96 38.43 5.81 -20.09
N GLU A 97 39.03 5.86 -21.28
CA GLU A 97 38.72 6.87 -22.31
C GLU A 97 37.23 6.84 -22.67
N TYR A 98 36.67 5.64 -22.85
CA TYR A 98 35.25 5.47 -23.14
C TYR A 98 34.32 6.02 -22.04
N PHE A 99 34.63 5.77 -20.76
CA PHE A 99 33.86 6.35 -19.66
C PHE A 99 34.01 7.86 -19.54
N ASN A 100 35.17 8.43 -19.91
CA ASN A 100 35.40 9.87 -19.91
C ASN A 100 34.71 10.59 -21.08
N GLU A 101 34.53 9.93 -22.22
CA GLU A 101 33.85 10.48 -23.40
C GLU A 101 32.32 10.52 -23.26
N ILE A 102 31.74 9.58 -22.50
CA ILE A 102 30.29 9.52 -22.33
C ILE A 102 29.82 10.58 -21.33
N VAL A 103 29.28 11.68 -21.86
CA VAL A 103 28.48 12.63 -21.07
C VAL A 103 27.22 11.89 -20.59
N PRO A 104 26.97 11.78 -19.28
CA PRO A 104 25.76 11.12 -18.79
C PRO A 104 24.55 11.94 -19.23
N ALA A 105 23.60 11.30 -19.90
CA ALA A 105 22.36 11.96 -20.30
C ALA A 105 21.59 12.40 -19.03
N VAL A 106 21.37 13.70 -18.87
CA VAL A 106 20.47 14.26 -17.86
C VAL A 106 19.05 13.93 -18.30
N HIS A 107 18.34 13.08 -17.55
CA HIS A 107 16.89 12.98 -17.71
C HIS A 107 16.26 14.18 -16.99
N ASP A 108 15.75 15.13 -17.77
CA ASP A 108 15.12 16.34 -17.26
C ASP A 108 13.71 16.03 -16.73
N ARG A 109 13.63 15.48 -15.51
CA ARG A 109 12.43 15.53 -14.65
C ARG A 109 12.83 15.71 -13.18
N ARG A 110 13.05 16.98 -12.82
CA ARG A 110 12.95 17.60 -11.47
C ARG A 110 13.75 16.95 -10.31
N SER A 111 14.81 17.67 -9.93
CA SER A 111 15.34 17.86 -8.57
C SER A 111 16.17 16.78 -7.87
N THR A 112 16.80 15.85 -8.60
CA THR A 112 18.05 15.22 -8.12
C THR A 112 18.96 14.90 -9.30
N SER A 113 20.16 15.46 -9.31
CA SER A 113 21.20 15.21 -10.31
C SER A 113 21.87 13.86 -10.05
N VAL A 114 21.15 12.76 -10.27
CA VAL A 114 21.78 11.43 -10.33
C VAL A 114 21.98 11.10 -11.80
N LEU A 115 23.24 11.24 -12.25
CA LEU A 115 23.69 10.93 -13.59
C LEU A 115 23.51 9.43 -13.84
N TYR A 116 22.71 9.05 -14.84
CA TYR A 116 22.65 7.67 -15.35
C TYR A 116 23.63 7.55 -16.50
N LEU A 117 24.54 6.57 -16.44
CA LEU A 117 25.40 6.19 -17.55
C LEU A 117 24.80 4.95 -18.24
N PRO A 118 23.96 5.07 -19.29
CA PRO A 118 23.52 3.95 -20.13
C PRO A 118 24.65 3.54 -21.08
N VAL A 119 25.80 3.17 -20.52
CA VAL A 119 27.02 2.98 -21.32
C VAL A 119 26.98 1.66 -22.10
N ALA A 120 26.56 0.58 -21.45
CA ALA A 120 26.49 -0.74 -22.04
C ALA A 120 25.35 -1.56 -21.44
N MET A 121 24.73 -2.42 -22.24
CA MET A 121 23.59 -3.26 -21.83
C MET A 121 24.00 -4.39 -20.89
N SER A 122 25.26 -4.81 -20.95
CA SER A 122 25.86 -5.86 -20.11
C SER A 122 27.40 -5.71 -20.10
N ILE A 123 28.10 -6.53 -19.30
CA ILE A 123 29.57 -6.56 -19.34
C ILE A 123 30.09 -7.09 -20.69
N ALA A 124 29.41 -8.08 -21.27
CA ALA A 124 29.76 -8.63 -22.57
C ALA A 124 29.62 -7.56 -23.68
N ASP A 125 28.57 -6.75 -23.58
CA ASP A 125 28.32 -5.62 -24.49
C ASP A 125 29.38 -4.52 -24.31
N LEU A 126 29.69 -4.16 -23.06
CA LEU A 126 30.77 -3.20 -22.75
C LEU A 126 32.10 -3.66 -23.34
N LYS A 127 32.43 -4.94 -23.15
CA LYS A 127 33.64 -5.55 -23.69
C LYS A 127 33.65 -5.51 -25.22
N LYS A 128 32.54 -5.82 -25.87
CA LYS A 128 32.42 -5.75 -27.34
C LYS A 128 32.65 -4.33 -27.85
N ILE A 129 32.05 -3.33 -27.22
CA ILE A 129 32.22 -1.91 -27.57
C ILE A 129 33.71 -1.51 -27.47
N ILE A 130 34.41 -1.91 -26.40
CA ILE A 130 35.84 -1.61 -26.26
C ILE A 130 36.70 -2.36 -27.29
N ILE A 131 36.37 -3.61 -27.61
CA ILE A 131 37.06 -4.37 -28.68
C ILE A 131 36.93 -3.64 -30.02
N GLU A 132 35.72 -3.23 -30.40
CA GLU A 132 35.48 -2.49 -31.65
C GLU A 132 36.24 -1.15 -31.69
N ARG A 133 36.41 -0.48 -30.54
CA ARG A 133 37.23 0.75 -30.43
C ARG A 133 38.73 0.45 -30.60
N LEU A 134 39.23 -0.60 -29.97
CA LEU A 134 40.61 -1.04 -30.11
C LEU A 134 40.92 -1.46 -31.56
N GLU A 135 40.01 -2.18 -32.21
CA GLU A 135 40.12 -2.58 -33.62
C GLU A 135 40.19 -1.37 -34.55
N LYS A 136 39.44 -0.30 -34.28
CA LYS A 136 39.54 0.96 -35.04
C LYS A 136 40.87 1.68 -34.83
N LYS A 137 41.46 1.58 -33.64
CA LYS A 137 42.70 2.28 -33.26
C LYS A 137 43.96 1.54 -33.71
N TYR A 138 43.92 0.21 -33.75
CA TYR A 138 45.09 -0.66 -34.02
C TYR A 138 44.94 -1.57 -35.24
N GLY A 139 43.79 -1.58 -35.91
CA GLY A 139 43.51 -2.40 -37.10
C GLY A 139 42.93 -3.78 -36.78
N THR A 140 42.39 -4.44 -37.80
CA THR A 140 41.83 -5.80 -37.72
C THR A 140 42.70 -6.79 -38.50
N PRO A 141 43.06 -7.96 -37.91
CA PRO A 141 42.80 -8.40 -36.54
C PRO A 141 43.67 -7.65 -35.50
N LEU A 142 43.19 -7.60 -34.25
CA LEU A 142 43.95 -7.03 -33.14
C LEU A 142 45.33 -7.70 -33.00
N SER A 143 46.37 -6.89 -32.79
CA SER A 143 47.74 -7.38 -32.54
C SER A 143 47.77 -8.38 -31.39
N SER A 144 48.63 -9.40 -31.48
CA SER A 144 48.85 -10.41 -30.44
C SER A 144 49.37 -9.83 -29.12
N GLU A 145 49.75 -8.55 -29.11
CA GLU A 145 50.18 -7.79 -27.92
C GLU A 145 49.00 -7.19 -27.13
N ILE A 146 47.79 -7.14 -27.70
CA ILE A 146 46.59 -6.60 -27.05
C ILE A 146 45.78 -7.74 -26.43
N PHE A 147 45.85 -7.87 -25.10
CA PHE A 147 45.09 -8.89 -24.38
C PHE A 147 43.71 -8.36 -23.99
N ILE A 148 42.70 -9.23 -24.10
CA ILE A 148 41.31 -8.93 -23.72
C ILE A 148 40.94 -9.70 -22.44
N PRO A 149 40.43 -9.03 -21.39
CA PRO A 149 40.05 -9.67 -20.14
C PRO A 149 38.73 -10.45 -20.23
N SER A 150 38.52 -11.40 -19.31
CA SER A 150 37.23 -12.07 -19.12
C SER A 150 36.20 -11.13 -18.50
N ASP A 151 34.91 -11.38 -18.77
CA ASP A 151 33.79 -10.55 -18.29
C ASP A 151 33.75 -10.46 -16.76
N GLU A 152 34.00 -11.56 -16.06
CA GLU A 152 34.06 -11.57 -14.59
C GLU A 152 35.20 -10.70 -14.06
N TYR A 153 36.36 -10.69 -14.74
CA TYR A 153 37.50 -9.86 -14.34
C TYR A 153 37.22 -8.37 -14.55
N ILE A 154 36.51 -8.00 -15.63
CA ILE A 154 36.02 -6.63 -15.86
C ILE A 154 35.07 -6.22 -14.73
N ARG A 155 34.12 -7.11 -14.34
CA ARG A 155 33.16 -6.85 -13.25
C ARG A 155 33.85 -6.51 -11.92
N LEU A 156 34.91 -7.24 -11.60
CA LEU A 156 35.67 -7.05 -10.36
C LEU A 156 36.47 -5.73 -10.35
N GLN A 157 36.64 -5.06 -11.50
CA GLN A 157 37.27 -3.74 -11.56
C GLN A 157 36.35 -2.59 -11.13
N PHE A 158 35.06 -2.85 -10.93
CA PHE A 158 34.07 -1.87 -10.49
C PHE A 158 34.01 -1.75 -8.96
N TRP A 159 33.22 -0.81 -8.46
CA TRP A 159 32.89 -0.72 -7.03
C TRP A 159 31.87 -1.80 -6.64
N PRO A 160 32.01 -2.39 -5.43
CA PRO A 160 31.07 -3.38 -4.93
C PRO A 160 29.68 -2.77 -4.71
N ALA A 161 28.62 -3.54 -4.98
CA ALA A 161 27.24 -3.10 -4.78
C ALA A 161 26.90 -2.89 -3.29
N ASN A 162 27.46 -3.73 -2.40
CA ASN A 162 27.35 -3.59 -0.95
C ASN A 162 28.74 -3.76 -0.31
N THR A 163 29.25 -2.68 0.28
CA THR A 163 30.58 -2.60 0.89
C THR A 163 30.71 -3.34 2.21
N THR A 164 29.60 -3.78 2.82
CA THR A 164 29.61 -4.47 4.13
C THR A 164 29.65 -5.99 4.04
N THR A 165 29.65 -6.56 2.82
CA THR A 165 29.70 -8.01 2.61
C THR A 165 31.13 -8.49 2.40
N ASN A 166 31.46 -9.71 2.87
CA ASN A 166 32.78 -10.32 2.63
C ASN A 166 33.14 -10.42 1.13
N ALA A 167 32.14 -10.51 0.25
CA ALA A 167 32.35 -10.52 -1.20
C ALA A 167 32.89 -9.20 -1.76
N ALA A 168 32.70 -8.07 -1.05
CA ALA A 168 33.24 -6.77 -1.43
C ALA A 168 34.77 -6.76 -1.49
N SER A 169 35.44 -7.62 -0.73
CA SER A 169 36.91 -7.78 -0.73
C SER A 169 37.50 -8.17 -2.09
N LYS A 170 36.67 -8.74 -2.99
CA LYS A 170 37.12 -9.19 -4.32
C LYS A 170 37.12 -8.09 -5.38
N TYR A 171 36.52 -6.94 -5.08
CA TYR A 171 36.42 -5.81 -6.01
C TYR A 171 37.64 -4.89 -5.85
N THR A 172 38.29 -4.53 -6.97
CA THR A 172 39.47 -3.66 -6.97
C THR A 172 39.09 -2.18 -7.01
N GLY A 173 37.91 -1.85 -7.51
CA GLY A 173 37.41 -0.48 -7.62
C GLY A 173 38.22 0.44 -8.54
N ARG A 174 38.95 -0.12 -9.52
CA ARG A 174 39.72 0.61 -10.54
C ARG A 174 38.88 1.65 -11.30
N PHE A 175 37.60 1.38 -11.51
CA PHE A 175 36.64 2.34 -12.08
C PHE A 175 35.59 2.71 -11.03
N GLU A 176 35.29 4.02 -10.88
CA GLU A 176 34.28 4.56 -9.95
C GLU A 176 32.83 4.30 -10.40
N ILE A 177 32.53 3.06 -10.77
CA ILE A 177 31.25 2.62 -11.32
C ILE A 177 30.72 1.50 -10.42
N LYS A 178 29.43 1.52 -10.07
CA LYS A 178 28.79 0.44 -9.30
C LYS A 178 27.43 0.06 -9.83
N TYR A 179 27.07 -1.21 -9.65
CA TYR A 179 25.70 -1.67 -9.89
C TYR A 179 24.76 -1.10 -8.83
N LYS A 180 23.79 -0.29 -9.27
CA LYS A 180 22.64 0.11 -8.46
C LYS A 180 21.36 -0.50 -9.04
N VAL A 181 20.52 -1.04 -8.17
CA VAL A 181 19.14 -1.37 -8.55
C VAL A 181 18.38 -0.06 -8.69
N GLN A 182 17.71 0.13 -9.82
CA GLN A 182 16.84 1.28 -10.03
C GLN A 182 15.71 1.27 -8.99
N SER A 183 15.74 2.19 -8.04
CA SER A 183 14.64 2.45 -7.13
C SER A 183 13.49 3.10 -7.90
N ARG A 184 12.29 2.53 -7.88
CA ARG A 184 11.11 3.14 -8.51
C ARG A 184 10.77 4.44 -7.76
N GLN A 185 10.91 5.60 -8.42
CA GLN A 185 10.79 6.94 -7.83
C GLN A 185 9.34 7.41 -7.56
N LEU A 186 8.32 6.55 -7.66
CA LEU A 186 6.91 6.94 -7.55
C LEU A 186 6.15 6.23 -6.41
N SER A 187 6.79 5.95 -5.28
CA SER A 187 6.02 5.71 -4.05
C SER A 187 5.49 7.06 -3.56
N LYS A 188 4.32 7.48 -4.06
CA LYS A 188 3.59 8.61 -3.45
C LYS A 188 3.33 8.24 -1.99
N PHE A 189 3.87 9.02 -1.05
CA PHE A 189 3.67 8.75 0.36
C PHE A 189 2.27 9.21 0.76
N HIS A 190 1.42 8.27 1.22
CA HIS A 190 0.12 8.63 1.78
C HIS A 190 0.26 9.22 3.19
N VAL A 191 -0.47 10.30 3.46
CA VAL A 191 -0.46 11.02 4.74
C VAL A 191 -0.90 10.13 5.94
N ASP A 192 -1.77 9.15 5.69
CA ASP A 192 -2.23 8.19 6.71
C ASP A 192 -1.31 6.96 6.86
N ALA A 193 -0.16 6.91 6.20
CA ALA A 193 0.70 5.72 6.24
C ALA A 193 1.12 5.33 7.66
N HIS A 194 1.49 6.33 8.48
CA HIS A 194 1.87 6.10 9.86
C HIS A 194 0.69 5.58 10.71
N TYR A 195 -0.52 6.09 10.47
CA TYR A 195 -1.75 5.60 11.10
C TYR A 195 -2.01 4.13 10.74
N CYS A 196 -1.93 3.78 9.45
CA CYS A 196 -2.17 2.41 8.99
C CYS A 196 -1.09 1.44 9.52
N ALA A 197 0.15 1.89 9.63
CA ALA A 197 1.23 1.12 10.23
C ALA A 197 0.99 0.84 11.73
N ALA A 198 0.50 1.84 12.47
CA ALA A 198 0.12 1.68 13.88
C ALA A 198 -1.09 0.74 14.03
N LEU A 199 -2.11 0.88 13.18
CA LEU A 199 -3.27 -0.01 13.15
C LEU A 199 -2.86 -1.46 12.87
N PHE A 200 -1.96 -1.69 11.92
CA PHE A 200 -1.42 -3.02 11.65
C PHE A 200 -0.57 -3.56 12.81
N ARG A 201 0.17 -2.71 13.52
CA ARG A 201 0.86 -3.09 14.76
C ARG A 201 -0.14 -3.53 15.83
N TYR A 202 -1.23 -2.80 16.03
CA TYR A 202 -2.27 -3.16 17.02
C TYR A 202 -2.97 -4.46 16.66
N MET A 203 -3.29 -4.67 15.39
CA MET A 203 -3.84 -5.93 14.89
C MET A 203 -2.91 -7.12 15.16
N ARG A 204 -1.60 -6.95 15.00
CA ARG A 204 -0.62 -8.00 15.33
C ARG A 204 -0.50 -8.24 16.85
N LEU A 205 -0.54 -7.19 17.67
CA LEU A 205 -0.58 -7.33 19.13
C LEU A 205 -1.85 -8.05 19.60
N PHE A 206 -2.99 -7.70 19.01
CA PHE A 206 -4.25 -8.41 19.20
C PHE A 206 -4.14 -9.89 18.79
N ALA A 207 -3.54 -10.18 17.64
CA ALA A 207 -3.31 -11.55 17.18
C ALA A 207 -2.47 -12.36 18.17
N VAL A 208 -1.39 -11.77 18.71
CA VAL A 208 -0.54 -12.40 19.73
C VAL A 208 -1.32 -12.64 21.03
N LYS A 209 -2.14 -11.68 21.45
CA LYS A 209 -2.97 -11.78 22.67
C LYS A 209 -3.98 -12.93 22.60
N TYR A 210 -4.61 -13.15 21.46
CA TYR A 210 -5.59 -14.22 21.24
C TYR A 210 -5.05 -15.37 20.38
N ARG A 211 -3.72 -15.60 20.43
CA ARG A 211 -3.01 -16.52 19.53
C ARG A 211 -3.67 -17.90 19.38
N ASN A 212 -4.18 -18.46 20.47
CA ASN A 212 -4.75 -19.81 20.48
C ASN A 212 -6.12 -19.91 19.78
N TYR A 213 -6.81 -18.79 19.57
CA TYR A 213 -8.17 -18.72 19.02
C TYR A 213 -8.23 -17.98 17.68
N CYS A 214 -7.07 -17.50 17.20
CA CYS A 214 -7.00 -16.52 16.12
C CYS A 214 -6.25 -17.08 14.91
N SER A 215 -6.74 -16.74 13.71
CA SER A 215 -6.01 -16.91 12.46
C SER A 215 -5.86 -15.59 11.73
N LEU A 216 -4.65 -15.34 11.21
CA LEU A 216 -4.30 -14.13 10.48
C LEU A 216 -4.06 -14.46 9.00
N ILE A 217 -4.93 -13.95 8.13
CA ILE A 217 -4.80 -14.00 6.68
C ILE A 217 -4.19 -12.69 6.19
N CYS A 218 -3.14 -12.77 5.38
CA CYS A 218 -2.66 -11.68 4.54
C CYS A 218 -2.90 -12.08 3.08
N ALA A 219 -3.64 -11.27 2.32
CA ALA A 219 -4.00 -11.61 0.95
C ALA A 219 -3.65 -10.50 -0.03
N ASP A 220 -3.28 -10.89 -1.25
CA ASP A 220 -2.99 -9.97 -2.34
C ASP A 220 -3.06 -10.68 -3.71
N ASP A 221 -3.36 -9.94 -4.76
CA ASP A 221 -3.40 -10.42 -6.15
C ASP A 221 -2.15 -9.93 -6.90
N LYS A 222 -1.44 -10.85 -7.55
CA LYS A 222 -0.31 -10.51 -8.41
C LYS A 222 -0.81 -9.90 -9.72
N HIS A 223 0.07 -9.11 -10.35
CA HIS A 223 -0.14 -8.67 -11.73
C HIS A 223 -0.49 -9.84 -12.65
N LYS A 224 -1.38 -9.57 -13.61
CA LYS A 224 -1.86 -10.52 -14.61
C LYS A 224 -0.70 -11.15 -15.39
N VAL A 225 -0.81 -12.45 -15.61
CA VAL A 225 0.11 -13.25 -16.41
C VAL A 225 -0.57 -13.51 -17.76
N PRO A 226 -0.02 -13.03 -18.88
CA PRO A 226 -0.65 -13.17 -20.19
C PRO A 226 -0.60 -14.62 -20.68
N ILE A 227 -1.59 -15.01 -21.50
CA ILE A 227 -1.64 -16.32 -22.17
C ILE A 227 -1.68 -16.09 -23.68
N GLY A 228 -0.79 -16.78 -24.39
CA GLY A 228 -0.71 -16.72 -25.85
C GLY A 228 -1.82 -17.47 -26.58
N GLU A 229 -2.19 -16.93 -27.75
CA GLU A 229 -3.16 -17.47 -28.69
C GLU A 229 -2.41 -17.91 -29.96
N GLY A 230 -2.26 -19.22 -30.17
CA GLY A 230 -1.51 -19.76 -31.31
C GLY A 230 0.01 -19.55 -31.27
N ILE A 231 0.50 -18.58 -30.52
CA ILE A 231 1.92 -18.27 -30.29
C ILE A 231 2.16 -18.21 -28.79
N ALA A 232 3.20 -18.88 -28.30
CA ALA A 232 3.56 -18.84 -26.89
C ALA A 232 4.01 -17.44 -26.44
N THR A 233 3.46 -16.98 -25.32
CA THR A 233 3.72 -15.64 -24.77
C THR A 233 4.51 -15.73 -23.47
N SER A 234 5.47 -14.82 -23.27
CA SER A 234 6.23 -14.70 -22.02
C SER A 234 5.32 -14.37 -20.83
N SER A 235 5.59 -14.94 -19.66
CA SER A 235 4.90 -14.62 -18.41
C SER A 235 5.12 -13.17 -17.93
N GLY A 236 6.03 -12.41 -18.56
CA GLY A 236 6.33 -11.01 -18.22
C GLY A 236 7.30 -10.84 -17.04
N VAL A 237 7.79 -11.93 -16.45
CA VAL A 237 8.82 -11.89 -15.41
C VAL A 237 10.20 -11.81 -16.04
N ARG A 238 11.08 -10.93 -15.52
CA ARG A 238 12.44 -10.74 -16.06
C ARG A 238 13.16 -12.08 -16.22
N ASN A 239 13.60 -12.36 -17.44
CA ASN A 239 14.26 -13.61 -17.78
C ASN A 239 15.66 -13.69 -17.14
N LYS A 240 15.91 -14.82 -16.47
CA LYS A 240 17.26 -15.37 -16.25
C LYS A 240 17.47 -16.49 -17.27
N SER A 241 18.71 -16.87 -17.52
CA SER A 241 19.05 -17.96 -18.43
C SER A 241 18.26 -19.22 -18.09
N SER A 242 17.58 -19.79 -19.10
CA SER A 242 16.70 -20.96 -18.97
C SER A 242 17.33 -22.17 -19.64
N LEU A 243 17.17 -23.36 -19.02
CA LEU A 243 17.64 -24.63 -19.58
C LEU A 243 16.79 -24.99 -20.81
N THR A 244 17.43 -25.15 -21.97
CA THR A 244 16.79 -25.46 -23.25
C THR A 244 17.60 -26.55 -23.97
N PRO A 245 16.96 -27.50 -24.67
CA PRO A 245 17.67 -28.44 -25.53
C PRO A 245 18.55 -27.70 -26.56
N ALA A 246 19.75 -28.23 -26.86
CA ALA A 246 20.74 -27.55 -27.70
C ALA A 246 20.26 -27.20 -29.12
N ASN A 247 19.22 -27.88 -29.61
CA ASN A 247 18.69 -27.72 -30.97
C ASN A 247 17.41 -26.89 -31.02
N MET A 248 16.99 -26.26 -29.91
CA MET A 248 15.77 -25.47 -29.84
C MET A 248 16.09 -24.01 -29.56
N GLU A 249 15.49 -23.12 -30.34
CA GLU A 249 15.51 -21.69 -30.06
C GLU A 249 14.46 -21.35 -29.00
N LEU A 250 14.88 -20.60 -27.98
CA LEU A 250 14.00 -20.10 -26.92
C LEU A 250 13.41 -18.76 -27.35
N SER A 251 12.30 -18.78 -28.09
CA SER A 251 11.61 -17.58 -28.58
C SER A 251 10.16 -17.51 -28.06
N SER A 252 9.66 -16.30 -27.85
CA SER A 252 8.29 -16.05 -27.41
C SER A 252 7.79 -14.68 -27.85
N SER A 253 6.48 -14.55 -28.03
CA SER A 253 5.88 -13.24 -28.25
C SER A 253 5.95 -12.38 -26.98
N ASP A 254 6.17 -11.08 -27.18
CA ASP A 254 5.99 -10.08 -26.14
C ASP A 254 4.49 -9.88 -25.81
N HIS A 255 4.25 -9.28 -24.64
CA HIS A 255 3.00 -9.31 -23.89
C HIS A 255 1.94 -8.28 -24.35
N ASP A 256 2.21 -7.49 -25.38
CA ASP A 256 1.39 -6.34 -25.76
C ASP A 256 0.06 -6.72 -26.45
N PHE A 257 -0.13 -7.99 -26.86
CA PHE A 257 -1.27 -8.40 -27.71
C PHE A 257 -2.05 -9.64 -27.25
N THR A 258 -2.03 -10.01 -25.96
CA THR A 258 -2.81 -11.17 -25.46
C THR A 258 -4.20 -10.79 -24.96
N LYS A 259 -5.25 -11.52 -25.38
CA LYS A 259 -6.63 -11.26 -24.92
C LYS A 259 -6.96 -11.98 -23.61
N LEU A 260 -6.26 -13.08 -23.33
CA LEU A 260 -6.44 -13.92 -22.16
C LEU A 260 -5.29 -13.75 -21.16
N SER A 261 -5.62 -13.86 -19.88
CA SER A 261 -4.64 -13.79 -18.80
C SER A 261 -5.11 -14.53 -17.56
N LEU A 262 -4.16 -14.91 -16.72
CA LEU A 262 -4.39 -15.44 -15.38
C LEU A 262 -4.00 -14.39 -14.35
N THR A 263 -4.80 -14.25 -13.29
CA THR A 263 -4.46 -13.47 -12.09
C THR A 263 -4.03 -14.45 -11.00
N PRO A 264 -2.73 -14.51 -10.65
CA PRO A 264 -2.28 -15.26 -9.49
C PRO A 264 -2.77 -14.58 -8.21
N SER A 265 -3.57 -15.28 -7.41
CA SER A 265 -4.08 -14.81 -6.11
C SER A 265 -3.34 -15.51 -4.99
N VAL A 266 -2.92 -14.75 -3.99
CA VAL A 266 -2.17 -15.27 -2.84
C VAL A 266 -2.97 -15.08 -1.57
N ILE A 267 -3.15 -16.17 -0.83
CA ILE A 267 -3.67 -16.18 0.53
C ILE A 267 -2.55 -16.71 1.43
N PHE A 268 -1.99 -15.86 2.27
CA PHE A 268 -0.95 -16.21 3.22
C PHE A 268 -1.55 -16.30 4.63
N ILE A 269 -1.63 -17.51 5.18
CA ILE A 269 -2.05 -17.74 6.56
C ILE A 269 -0.80 -17.71 7.44
N CYS A 270 -0.66 -16.65 8.24
CA CYS A 270 0.51 -16.42 9.08
C CYS A 270 0.51 -17.35 10.30
N ASP A 271 1.67 -17.94 10.61
CA ASP A 271 1.93 -18.51 11.91
C ASP A 271 2.10 -17.35 12.89
N ILE A 272 1.13 -17.15 13.79
CA ILE A 272 1.19 -16.05 14.77
C ILE A 272 2.30 -16.37 15.78
N PRO A 273 3.29 -15.48 15.98
CA PRO A 273 4.40 -15.70 16.90
C PRO A 273 4.01 -15.54 18.38
N THR A 274 4.95 -15.86 19.29
CA THR A 274 4.77 -15.69 20.75
C THR A 274 4.81 -14.23 21.17
N CYS A 275 5.55 -13.40 20.44
CA CYS A 275 5.69 -11.99 20.73
C CYS A 275 5.75 -11.15 19.45
N ILE A 276 5.50 -9.85 19.59
CA ILE A 276 5.43 -8.91 18.45
C ILE A 276 6.77 -8.71 17.73
N SER A 277 7.89 -8.96 18.40
CA SER A 277 9.25 -8.79 17.86
C SER A 277 9.70 -9.95 16.96
N GLU A 278 9.01 -11.09 17.04
CA GLU A 278 9.24 -12.23 16.16
C GLU A 278 8.62 -12.02 14.76
N SER A 279 8.96 -12.91 13.83
CA SER A 279 8.59 -12.78 12.42
C SER A 279 7.15 -13.23 12.14
N PHE A 280 6.33 -12.32 11.63
CA PHE A 280 5.01 -12.61 11.03
C PHE A 280 5.10 -13.06 9.55
N TYR A 281 6.29 -13.44 9.08
CA TYR A 281 6.54 -13.88 7.70
C TYR A 281 6.76 -15.40 7.60
N SER A 282 6.30 -16.14 8.60
CA SER A 282 6.20 -17.60 8.60
C SER A 282 4.73 -18.00 8.54
N GLY A 283 4.42 -19.13 7.90
CA GLY A 283 3.03 -19.53 7.67
C GLY A 283 2.85 -20.39 6.44
N GLN A 284 1.59 -20.70 6.14
CA GLN A 284 1.21 -21.48 4.96
C GLN A 284 0.74 -20.54 3.85
N VAL A 285 1.36 -20.66 2.67
CA VAL A 285 0.97 -19.92 1.48
C VAL A 285 0.05 -20.77 0.62
N TYR A 286 -1.06 -20.18 0.20
CA TYR A 286 -2.01 -20.72 -0.77
C TYR A 286 -2.04 -19.84 -2.01
N VAL A 287 -1.98 -20.45 -3.19
CA VAL A 287 -1.98 -19.74 -4.47
C VAL A 287 -3.06 -20.32 -5.39
N SER A 288 -3.72 -19.44 -6.13
CA SER A 288 -4.66 -19.82 -7.18
C SER A 288 -4.42 -19.01 -8.44
N TYR A 289 -4.58 -19.62 -9.61
CA TYR A 289 -4.45 -18.97 -10.91
C TYR A 289 -5.83 -18.74 -11.50
N LYS A 290 -6.41 -17.56 -11.25
CA LYS A 290 -7.78 -17.22 -11.66
C LYS A 290 -7.80 -16.76 -13.11
N ASN A 291 -8.70 -17.29 -13.92
CA ASN A 291 -8.91 -16.80 -15.28
C ASN A 291 -9.60 -15.43 -15.26
N THR A 292 -8.95 -14.38 -15.76
CA THR A 292 -9.47 -13.02 -15.73
C THR A 292 -10.82 -12.85 -16.44
N ALA A 293 -11.09 -13.64 -17.49
CA ALA A 293 -12.34 -13.59 -18.23
C ALA A 293 -13.49 -14.23 -17.45
N PHE A 294 -13.28 -15.42 -16.88
CA PHE A 294 -14.38 -16.23 -16.31
C PHE A 294 -14.41 -16.30 -14.79
N GLN A 295 -13.37 -15.86 -14.12
CA GLN A 295 -13.20 -15.87 -12.66
C GLN A 295 -12.73 -14.48 -12.19
N PRO A 296 -13.51 -13.42 -12.47
CA PRO A 296 -13.12 -12.06 -12.08
C PRO A 296 -13.05 -11.94 -10.54
N SER A 297 -12.08 -11.19 -10.05
CA SER A 297 -11.99 -10.84 -8.63
C SER A 297 -13.24 -10.06 -8.20
N SER A 298 -13.75 -10.39 -7.01
CA SER A 298 -14.84 -9.70 -6.35
C SER A 298 -14.71 -9.92 -4.84
N ALA A 299 -15.26 -9.01 -4.03
CA ALA A 299 -15.23 -9.16 -2.58
C ALA A 299 -15.77 -10.53 -2.12
N LEU A 300 -16.96 -10.93 -2.61
CA LEU A 300 -17.60 -12.21 -2.28
C LEU A 300 -16.76 -13.42 -2.68
N ARG A 301 -16.11 -13.38 -3.85
CA ARG A 301 -15.18 -14.41 -4.28
C ARG A 301 -14.02 -14.55 -3.30
N HIS A 302 -13.40 -13.44 -2.91
CA HIS A 302 -12.30 -13.46 -1.92
C HIS A 302 -12.76 -14.01 -0.58
N SER A 303 -13.90 -13.58 -0.04
CA SER A 303 -14.47 -14.17 1.19
C SER A 303 -14.69 -15.68 1.06
N THR A 304 -15.19 -16.13 -0.10
CA THR A 304 -15.39 -17.57 -0.36
C THR A 304 -14.09 -18.36 -0.41
N GLU A 305 -13.08 -17.79 -1.04
CA GLU A 305 -11.75 -18.38 -1.11
C GLU A 305 -11.07 -18.40 0.27
N PHE A 306 -11.23 -17.35 1.09
CA PHE A 306 -10.76 -17.33 2.47
C PHE A 306 -11.42 -18.44 3.29
N TYR A 307 -12.74 -18.57 3.25
CA TYR A 307 -13.46 -19.61 3.98
C TYR A 307 -13.02 -21.02 3.59
N LYS A 308 -12.98 -21.32 2.28
CA LYS A 308 -12.53 -22.63 1.78
C LYS A 308 -11.08 -22.93 2.15
N THR A 309 -10.21 -21.93 2.09
CA THR A 309 -8.80 -22.09 2.46
C THR A 309 -8.63 -22.34 3.95
N LEU A 310 -9.43 -21.68 4.80
CA LEU A 310 -9.48 -21.95 6.23
C LEU A 310 -9.96 -23.38 6.52
N LEU A 311 -11.03 -23.83 5.87
CA LEU A 311 -11.48 -25.21 5.97
C LEU A 311 -10.38 -26.20 5.56
N GLN A 312 -9.64 -25.92 4.49
CA GLN A 312 -8.51 -26.77 4.09
C GLN A 312 -7.35 -26.73 5.09
N GLN A 313 -7.05 -25.57 5.68
CA GLN A 313 -5.96 -25.41 6.65
C GLN A 313 -6.25 -26.17 7.95
N TYR A 314 -7.50 -26.14 8.41
CA TYR A 314 -7.94 -26.77 9.66
C TYR A 314 -8.69 -28.10 9.44
N ASN A 315 -8.55 -28.74 8.26
CA ASN A 315 -9.18 -30.02 7.93
C ASN A 315 -10.71 -30.07 8.16
N GLY A 316 -11.40 -28.94 7.98
CA GLY A 316 -12.85 -28.80 8.16
C GLY A 316 -13.33 -28.93 9.61
N GLN A 317 -12.43 -29.05 10.59
CA GLN A 317 -12.75 -29.20 12.01
C GLN A 317 -12.03 -28.09 12.80
N ASN A 318 -12.69 -27.54 13.82
CA ASN A 318 -12.09 -26.52 14.71
C ASN A 318 -11.54 -25.29 13.99
N LEU A 319 -12.38 -24.63 13.18
CA LEU A 319 -12.06 -23.30 12.68
C LEU A 319 -11.73 -22.37 13.88
N PRO A 320 -10.77 -21.45 13.76
CA PRO A 320 -10.51 -20.47 14.82
C PRO A 320 -11.76 -19.62 15.07
N GLU A 321 -12.00 -19.22 16.31
CA GLU A 321 -13.12 -18.36 16.69
C GLU A 321 -12.92 -16.90 16.23
N ILE A 322 -11.67 -16.49 16.05
CA ILE A 322 -11.27 -15.13 15.67
C ILE A 322 -10.58 -15.14 14.30
N LEU A 323 -11.10 -14.36 13.37
CA LEU A 323 -10.50 -14.18 12.04
C LEU A 323 -9.97 -12.75 11.83
N LEU A 324 -8.70 -12.66 11.43
CA LEU A 324 -8.04 -11.41 11.09
C LEU A 324 -7.62 -11.43 9.63
N ILE A 325 -7.94 -10.39 8.87
CA ILE A 325 -7.65 -10.26 7.43
C ILE A 325 -6.89 -8.96 7.18
N TYR A 326 -5.74 -9.06 6.52
CA TYR A 326 -4.91 -7.92 6.12
C TYR A 326 -4.72 -7.88 4.60
N THR A 327 -5.02 -6.75 3.96
CA THR A 327 -5.00 -6.60 2.49
C THR A 327 -4.43 -5.26 2.05
N ASP A 328 -4.18 -5.11 0.74
CA ASP A 328 -3.67 -3.87 0.14
C ASP A 328 -4.73 -2.75 0.07
N GLY A 329 -6.02 -3.09 0.18
CA GLY A 329 -7.12 -2.14 0.17
C GLY A 329 -7.58 -1.71 -1.23
N GLY A 330 -7.31 -2.52 -2.25
CA GLY A 330 -7.91 -2.39 -3.59
C GLY A 330 -9.44 -2.40 -3.59
N PRO A 331 -10.11 -2.21 -4.74
CA PRO A 331 -11.57 -2.07 -4.81
C PRO A 331 -12.35 -3.19 -4.10
N ASP A 332 -11.90 -4.44 -4.24
CA ASP A 332 -12.52 -5.63 -3.63
C ASP A 332 -12.17 -5.83 -2.15
N HIS A 333 -11.31 -4.97 -1.60
CA HIS A 333 -10.85 -4.99 -0.21
C HIS A 333 -11.06 -3.64 0.50
N ARG A 334 -11.78 -2.71 -0.14
CA ARG A 334 -12.05 -1.39 0.41
C ARG A 334 -13.19 -1.46 1.41
N ASN A 335 -12.83 -1.46 2.70
CA ASN A 335 -13.74 -1.56 3.85
C ASN A 335 -14.90 -0.55 3.89
N THR A 336 -14.84 0.54 3.12
CA THR A 336 -15.92 1.53 3.01
C THR A 336 -16.98 1.17 1.95
N PHE A 337 -16.74 0.17 1.10
CA PHE A 337 -17.67 -0.25 0.07
C PHE A 337 -18.70 -1.24 0.61
N GLY A 338 -19.96 -1.05 0.23
CA GLY A 338 -21.07 -1.92 0.64
C GLY A 338 -20.83 -3.37 0.29
N SER A 339 -20.41 -3.65 -0.95
CA SER A 339 -20.05 -5.00 -1.41
C SER A 339 -19.02 -5.71 -0.51
N VAL A 340 -18.00 -4.98 -0.04
CA VAL A 340 -16.95 -5.52 0.84
C VAL A 340 -17.52 -5.77 2.23
N GLN A 341 -18.32 -4.86 2.76
CA GLN A 341 -18.96 -5.02 4.07
C GLN A 341 -19.89 -6.25 4.09
N ILE A 342 -20.75 -6.38 3.08
CA ILE A 342 -21.62 -7.56 2.90
C ILE A 342 -20.79 -8.83 2.84
N SER A 343 -19.75 -8.84 2.00
CA SER A 343 -18.87 -9.99 1.85
C SER A 343 -18.20 -10.44 3.16
N LEU A 344 -17.79 -9.49 4.00
CA LEU A 344 -17.20 -9.78 5.30
C LEU A 344 -18.24 -10.25 6.33
N ILE A 345 -19.47 -9.73 6.26
CA ILE A 345 -20.60 -10.21 7.09
C ILE A 345 -20.96 -11.65 6.70
N CYS A 346 -21.08 -11.97 5.41
CA CYS A 346 -21.32 -13.33 4.93
C CYS A 346 -20.23 -14.30 5.42
N LEU A 347 -18.95 -13.88 5.33
CA LEU A 347 -17.82 -14.66 5.85
C LEU A 347 -17.89 -14.86 7.36
N PHE A 348 -18.26 -13.81 8.10
CA PHE A 348 -18.43 -13.87 9.55
C PHE A 348 -19.49 -14.89 9.97
N LEU A 349 -20.65 -14.87 9.30
CA LEU A 349 -21.76 -15.77 9.58
C LEU A 349 -21.43 -17.21 9.17
N GLN A 350 -20.87 -17.43 7.98
CA GLN A 350 -20.54 -18.78 7.50
C GLN A 350 -19.47 -19.47 8.32
N GLY A 351 -18.46 -18.73 8.78
CA GLY A 351 -17.42 -19.30 9.63
C GLY A 351 -17.80 -19.42 11.11
N ASP A 352 -19.00 -18.96 11.49
CA ASP A 352 -19.44 -18.83 12.89
C ASP A 352 -18.35 -18.25 13.79
N PHE A 353 -17.76 -17.13 13.35
CA PHE A 353 -16.70 -16.46 14.09
C PHE A 353 -17.30 -15.65 15.24
N ASP A 354 -16.60 -15.56 16.37
CA ASP A 354 -16.96 -14.66 17.46
C ASP A 354 -16.45 -13.23 17.21
N PHE A 355 -15.38 -13.12 16.41
CA PHE A 355 -14.80 -11.85 15.97
C PHE A 355 -14.20 -11.96 14.57
N LEU A 356 -14.43 -10.93 13.76
CA LEU A 356 -13.75 -10.76 12.48
C LEU A 356 -13.24 -9.32 12.36
N ALA A 357 -11.98 -9.15 11.96
CA ALA A 357 -11.45 -7.83 11.59
C ALA A 357 -10.73 -7.88 10.24
N SER A 358 -11.16 -7.02 9.32
CA SER A 358 -10.47 -6.73 8.06
C SER A 358 -9.78 -5.38 8.18
N VAL A 359 -8.46 -5.35 8.00
CA VAL A 359 -7.63 -4.14 8.02
C VAL A 359 -6.89 -4.03 6.69
N ARG A 360 -6.72 -2.81 6.17
CA ARG A 360 -6.05 -2.59 4.90
C ARG A 360 -4.89 -1.60 4.99
N THR A 361 -3.96 -1.68 4.04
CA THR A 361 -2.87 -0.72 3.91
C THR A 361 -3.37 0.67 3.49
N ALA A 362 -2.56 1.70 3.71
CA ALA A 362 -2.80 3.00 3.09
C ALA A 362 -2.57 2.90 1.57
N PRO A 363 -3.25 3.73 0.75
CA PRO A 363 -2.93 3.82 -0.67
C PRO A 363 -1.43 4.02 -0.91
N TYR A 364 -0.89 3.38 -1.97
CA TYR A 364 0.55 3.39 -2.30
C TYR A 364 1.49 2.69 -1.29
N HIS A 365 0.95 2.07 -0.24
CA HIS A 365 1.70 1.35 0.78
C HIS A 365 1.40 -0.16 0.83
N SER A 366 0.96 -0.73 -0.30
CA SER A 366 0.71 -2.18 -0.42
C SER A 366 1.93 -3.04 -0.07
N TRP A 367 3.14 -2.51 -0.23
CA TRP A 367 4.40 -3.16 0.16
C TRP A 367 4.50 -3.49 1.67
N MET A 368 3.65 -2.89 2.51
CA MET A 368 3.56 -3.24 3.93
C MET A 368 2.79 -4.55 4.18
N ASN A 369 1.98 -5.00 3.22
CA ASN A 369 1.27 -6.28 3.27
C ASN A 369 2.25 -7.46 3.28
N PRO A 370 2.20 -8.36 4.27
CA PRO A 370 3.07 -9.53 4.28
C PRO A 370 2.96 -10.41 3.02
N ALA A 371 1.78 -10.46 2.39
CA ALA A 371 1.58 -11.18 1.15
C ALA A 371 2.46 -10.65 -0.02
N GLU A 372 2.84 -9.37 -0.02
CA GLU A 372 3.67 -8.79 -1.08
C GLU A 372 5.07 -9.42 -1.10
N ARG A 373 5.60 -9.87 0.04
CA ARG A 373 6.89 -10.58 0.07
C ARG A 373 6.84 -11.92 -0.68
N VAL A 374 5.69 -12.58 -0.65
CA VAL A 374 5.44 -13.85 -1.36
C VAL A 374 5.48 -13.63 -2.88
N MET A 375 5.08 -12.45 -3.37
CA MET A 375 5.06 -12.14 -4.80
C MET A 375 6.43 -12.27 -5.47
N SER A 376 7.51 -12.03 -4.73
CA SER A 376 8.89 -12.19 -5.21
C SER A 376 9.28 -13.66 -5.39
N ILE A 377 8.81 -14.54 -4.51
CA ILE A 377 9.04 -16.00 -4.58
C ILE A 377 8.18 -16.58 -5.70
N LEU A 378 6.94 -16.10 -5.85
CA LEU A 378 6.04 -16.54 -6.93
C LEU A 378 6.60 -16.22 -8.33
N ASN A 379 7.41 -15.17 -8.48
CA ASN A 379 8.14 -14.90 -9.73
C ASN A 379 9.05 -16.07 -10.15
N LEU A 380 9.58 -16.87 -9.22
CA LEU A 380 10.43 -18.02 -9.54
C LEU A 380 9.64 -19.09 -10.31
N ALA A 381 8.38 -19.34 -9.94
CA ALA A 381 7.51 -20.25 -10.68
C ALA A 381 7.17 -19.71 -12.07
N LEU A 382 7.06 -18.40 -12.22
CA LEU A 382 6.71 -17.74 -13.49
C LEU A 382 7.92 -17.50 -14.42
N GLN A 383 9.15 -17.55 -13.90
CA GLN A 383 10.35 -17.23 -14.66
C GLN A 383 10.68 -18.28 -15.71
N GLY A 384 11.03 -17.83 -16.92
CA GLY A 384 11.43 -18.70 -18.04
C GLY A 384 10.28 -19.57 -18.55
N VAL A 385 9.04 -19.11 -18.38
CA VAL A 385 7.84 -19.82 -18.81
C VAL A 385 7.17 -19.08 -19.94
N PHE A 386 6.86 -19.82 -21.01
CA PHE A 386 6.03 -19.37 -22.13
C PHE A 386 4.68 -20.08 -22.05
N LEU A 387 3.61 -19.30 -22.12
CA LEU A 387 2.25 -19.79 -21.91
C LEU A 387 1.48 -19.66 -23.20
N GLN A 388 0.86 -20.77 -23.59
CA GLN A 388 -0.03 -20.89 -24.72
C GLN A 388 -1.19 -21.77 -24.29
N ARG A 389 -2.42 -21.37 -24.60
CA ARG A 389 -3.59 -22.25 -24.42
C ARG A 389 -3.65 -23.30 -25.52
N ASP A 390 -4.31 -24.41 -25.25
CA ASP A 390 -4.59 -25.40 -26.30
C ASP A 390 -5.53 -24.83 -27.37
N SER A 391 -5.40 -25.32 -28.59
CA SER A 391 -6.34 -24.99 -29.67
C SER A 391 -7.69 -25.66 -29.41
N MET A 392 -8.77 -24.94 -29.74
CA MET A 392 -10.13 -25.48 -29.77
C MET A 392 -10.47 -25.95 -31.20
N ASP A 393 -11.70 -26.42 -31.38
CA ASP A 393 -12.29 -26.68 -32.70
C ASP A 393 -12.27 -25.43 -33.60
N ASP A 394 -11.96 -25.59 -34.89
CA ASP A 394 -11.75 -24.49 -35.84
C ASP A 394 -12.93 -23.51 -35.89
N ILE A 395 -14.16 -24.01 -35.78
CA ILE A 395 -15.38 -23.18 -35.77
C ILE A 395 -15.40 -22.26 -34.54
N LEU A 396 -14.98 -22.78 -33.38
CA LEU A 396 -14.93 -22.01 -32.14
C LEU A 396 -13.77 -21.02 -32.14
N GLU A 397 -12.64 -21.40 -32.74
CA GLU A 397 -11.50 -20.51 -32.94
C GLU A 397 -11.86 -19.31 -33.81
N ASP A 398 -12.57 -19.52 -34.92
CA ASP A 398 -13.04 -18.44 -35.80
C ASP A 398 -13.99 -17.48 -35.08
N ILE A 399 -14.90 -18.01 -34.25
CA ILE A 399 -15.79 -17.19 -33.41
C ILE A 399 -14.99 -16.37 -32.40
N PHE A 400 -13.99 -16.97 -31.74
CA PHE A 400 -13.17 -16.33 -30.72
C PHE A 400 -12.22 -15.27 -31.30
N LYS A 401 -11.69 -15.50 -32.50
CA LYS A 401 -10.73 -14.61 -33.18
C LYS A 401 -11.24 -13.17 -33.30
N GLY A 402 -12.54 -13.01 -33.54
CA GLY A 402 -13.20 -11.70 -33.66
C GLY A 402 -13.50 -10.98 -32.34
N LYS A 403 -13.24 -11.60 -31.17
CA LYS A 403 -13.50 -11.00 -29.85
C LYS A 403 -12.20 -10.49 -29.27
N ASN A 404 -12.10 -9.21 -28.92
CA ASN A 404 -10.86 -8.56 -28.47
C ASN A 404 -10.95 -8.01 -27.03
N THR A 405 -12.16 -7.78 -26.53
CA THR A 405 -12.36 -7.31 -25.14
C THR A 405 -12.83 -8.45 -24.24
N LEU A 406 -12.55 -8.35 -22.93
CA LEU A 406 -13.04 -9.32 -21.95
C LEU A 406 -14.57 -9.39 -21.92
N GLU A 407 -15.25 -8.28 -22.19
CA GLU A 407 -16.71 -8.21 -22.26
C GLU A 407 -17.25 -8.96 -23.48
N GLU A 408 -16.67 -8.74 -24.66
CA GLU A 408 -17.02 -9.48 -25.88
C GLU A 408 -16.82 -10.99 -25.72
N ILE A 409 -15.71 -11.40 -25.08
CA ILE A 409 -15.42 -12.81 -24.81
C ILE A 409 -16.46 -13.42 -23.86
N ARG A 410 -16.83 -12.69 -22.80
CA ARG A 410 -17.86 -13.14 -21.85
C ARG A 410 -19.23 -13.27 -22.50
N ASN A 411 -19.64 -12.27 -23.28
CA ASN A 411 -20.93 -12.27 -23.96
C ASN A 411 -21.01 -13.42 -24.98
N ALA A 412 -19.96 -13.62 -25.78
CA ALA A 412 -19.90 -14.72 -26.73
C ALA A 412 -19.94 -16.10 -26.04
N ALA A 413 -19.27 -16.24 -24.90
CA ALA A 413 -19.31 -17.47 -24.09
C ALA A 413 -20.66 -17.71 -23.40
N GLN A 414 -21.43 -16.65 -23.14
CA GLN A 414 -22.76 -16.72 -22.56
C GLN A 414 -23.82 -17.10 -23.60
N GLU A 415 -23.69 -16.55 -24.82
CA GLU A 415 -24.52 -16.92 -25.98
C GLU A 415 -24.21 -18.34 -26.46
N ASN A 416 -22.93 -18.73 -26.51
CA ASN A 416 -22.49 -20.05 -26.91
C ASN A 416 -21.80 -20.78 -25.74
N LYS A 417 -22.59 -21.59 -25.02
CA LYS A 417 -22.10 -22.37 -23.86
C LYS A 417 -20.95 -23.33 -24.23
N LYS A 418 -20.92 -23.86 -25.46
CA LYS A 418 -19.85 -24.75 -25.94
C LYS A 418 -18.53 -23.97 -26.05
N LEU A 419 -18.55 -22.77 -26.63
CA LEU A 419 -17.39 -21.88 -26.69
C LEU A 419 -16.85 -21.58 -25.30
N GLY A 420 -17.73 -21.23 -24.35
CA GLY A 420 -17.33 -20.96 -22.98
C GLY A 420 -16.70 -22.16 -22.26
N LEU A 421 -17.17 -23.38 -22.53
CA LEU A 421 -16.61 -24.60 -21.94
C LEU A 421 -15.23 -24.93 -22.53
N GLU A 422 -15.13 -24.95 -23.86
CA GLU A 422 -13.87 -25.24 -24.56
C GLU A 422 -12.79 -24.19 -24.28
N LEU A 423 -13.18 -22.91 -24.13
CA LEU A 423 -12.22 -21.86 -23.78
C LEU A 423 -11.69 -22.01 -22.34
N ARG A 424 -12.49 -22.55 -21.42
CA ARG A 424 -12.00 -22.89 -20.06
C ARG A 424 -11.10 -24.12 -20.11
N ASN A 425 -11.47 -25.14 -20.89
CA ASN A 425 -10.70 -26.36 -21.04
C ASN A 425 -9.32 -26.08 -21.66
N SER A 426 -9.24 -25.25 -22.70
CA SER A 426 -7.97 -24.90 -23.36
C SER A 426 -6.98 -24.15 -22.45
N ILE A 427 -7.47 -23.43 -21.43
CA ILE A 427 -6.63 -22.69 -20.47
C ILE A 427 -6.19 -23.59 -19.30
N LYS A 428 -6.89 -24.69 -19.05
CA LYS A 428 -6.63 -25.58 -17.91
C LYS A 428 -5.20 -26.14 -17.89
N PRO A 429 -4.59 -26.60 -19.00
CA PRO A 429 -3.20 -27.05 -19.02
C PRO A 429 -2.21 -25.98 -18.54
N VAL A 430 -2.44 -24.71 -18.89
CA VAL A 430 -1.64 -23.56 -18.45
C VAL A 430 -1.77 -23.38 -16.93
N GLN A 431 -2.99 -23.47 -16.39
CA GLN A 431 -3.23 -23.39 -14.95
C GLN A 431 -2.56 -24.55 -14.20
N GLU A 432 -2.64 -25.77 -14.72
CA GLU A 432 -1.99 -26.96 -14.15
C GLU A 432 -0.46 -26.84 -14.17
N LEU A 433 0.13 -26.41 -15.29
CA LEU A 433 1.56 -26.16 -15.41
C LEU A 433 2.06 -25.18 -14.34
N LEU A 434 1.40 -24.03 -14.21
CA LEU A 434 1.77 -23.01 -13.23
C LEU A 434 1.55 -23.48 -11.79
N SER A 435 0.48 -24.26 -11.55
CA SER A 435 0.18 -24.85 -10.25
C SER A 435 1.26 -25.85 -9.83
N GLU A 436 1.68 -26.76 -10.71
CA GLU A 436 2.73 -27.74 -10.43
C GLU A 436 4.09 -27.08 -10.18
N ARG A 437 4.41 -26.01 -10.90
CA ARG A 437 5.62 -25.23 -10.64
C ARG A 437 5.55 -24.52 -9.29
N THR A 438 4.39 -23.98 -8.94
CA THR A 438 4.19 -23.24 -7.68
C THR A 438 4.23 -24.16 -6.47
N LYS A 439 3.71 -25.39 -6.55
CA LYS A 439 3.80 -26.39 -5.47
C LYS A 439 5.23 -26.71 -5.05
N ARG A 440 6.22 -26.50 -5.93
CA ARG A 440 7.65 -26.72 -5.67
C ARG A 440 8.31 -25.55 -4.92
N LEU A 441 7.62 -24.41 -4.80
CA LEU A 441 8.12 -23.27 -4.05
C LEU A 441 7.94 -23.50 -2.56
N THR A 442 8.89 -23.01 -1.78
CA THR A 442 8.86 -23.05 -0.32
C THR A 442 8.93 -21.65 0.28
N LEU A 443 8.25 -21.48 1.41
CA LEU A 443 8.44 -20.34 2.30
C LEU A 443 8.78 -20.91 3.69
N ASN A 444 9.99 -20.64 4.17
CA ASN A 444 10.49 -21.14 5.46
C ASN A 444 10.19 -22.65 5.64
N GLU A 445 10.63 -23.46 4.67
CA GLU A 445 10.50 -24.92 4.63
C GLU A 445 9.08 -25.48 4.37
N LYS A 446 8.02 -24.65 4.41
CA LYS A 446 6.67 -25.06 4.03
C LYS A 446 6.45 -24.90 2.52
N ASN A 447 5.99 -25.97 1.87
CA ASN A 447 5.61 -25.94 0.45
C ASN A 447 4.36 -25.07 0.23
N PHE A 448 4.31 -24.38 -0.90
CA PHE A 448 3.11 -23.66 -1.31
C PHE A 448 1.98 -24.65 -1.61
N ARG A 449 0.75 -24.28 -1.27
CA ARG A 449 -0.45 -25.07 -1.58
C ARG A 449 -1.24 -24.40 -2.69
N ILE A 450 -1.93 -25.21 -3.48
CA ILE A 450 -2.81 -24.73 -4.54
C ILE A 450 -4.25 -24.90 -4.08
N TYR A 451 -5.06 -23.86 -4.28
CA TYR A 451 -6.50 -23.92 -4.04
C TYR A 451 -7.26 -23.62 -5.33
N SER A 452 -8.45 -24.20 -5.47
CA SER A 452 -9.30 -23.96 -6.63
C SER A 452 -10.05 -22.64 -6.49
N PRO A 453 -10.11 -21.80 -7.55
CA PRO A 453 -10.95 -20.59 -7.55
C PRO A 453 -12.39 -20.93 -7.16
N ALA A 454 -13.07 -20.04 -6.43
CA ALA A 454 -14.46 -20.29 -6.03
C ALA A 454 -15.40 -20.44 -7.25
N SER A 455 -16.29 -21.43 -7.23
CA SER A 455 -17.39 -21.51 -8.20
C SER A 455 -18.45 -20.45 -7.90
N LEU A 456 -19.28 -20.10 -8.88
CA LEU A 456 -20.43 -19.21 -8.65
C LEU A 456 -21.38 -19.81 -7.60
N ILE A 457 -21.67 -21.11 -7.70
CA ILE A 457 -22.49 -21.84 -6.73
C ILE A 457 -21.99 -21.63 -5.29
N SER A 458 -20.68 -21.75 -5.04
CA SER A 458 -20.16 -21.55 -3.68
C SER A 458 -20.11 -20.09 -3.24
N ILE A 459 -20.10 -19.15 -4.18
CA ILE A 459 -20.25 -17.74 -3.86
C ILE A 459 -21.69 -17.47 -3.41
N ASP A 460 -22.65 -18.05 -4.12
CA ASP A 460 -24.07 -17.95 -3.80
C ASP A 460 -24.35 -18.59 -2.43
N GLU A 461 -23.83 -19.80 -2.16
CA GLU A 461 -23.93 -20.48 -0.85
C GLU A 461 -23.42 -19.62 0.32
N ILE A 462 -22.35 -18.86 0.13
CA ILE A 462 -21.85 -17.94 1.16
C ILE A 462 -22.71 -16.69 1.28
N PHE A 463 -23.18 -16.16 0.15
CA PHE A 463 -24.05 -15.00 0.15
C PHE A 463 -25.34 -15.28 0.92
N GLU A 464 -25.96 -16.45 0.72
CA GLU A 464 -27.19 -16.89 1.40
C GLU A 464 -27.12 -16.81 2.93
N ALA A 465 -25.92 -16.84 3.53
CA ALA A 465 -25.77 -16.66 4.97
C ALA A 465 -26.31 -15.32 5.47
N ILE A 466 -26.30 -14.28 4.62
CA ILE A 466 -26.82 -12.98 5.00
C ILE A 466 -28.33 -12.97 5.21
N HIS A 467 -29.05 -13.93 4.64
CA HIS A 467 -30.50 -14.05 4.83
C HIS A 467 -30.90 -14.40 6.26
N TYR A 468 -29.96 -14.86 7.08
CA TYR A 468 -30.16 -14.95 8.52
C TYR A 468 -30.37 -13.57 9.18
N ILE A 469 -29.78 -12.51 8.62
CA ILE A 469 -29.93 -11.13 9.08
C ILE A 469 -31.05 -10.43 8.29
N ASP A 470 -31.00 -10.51 6.97
CA ASP A 470 -31.95 -9.86 6.07
C ASP A 470 -32.22 -10.74 4.85
N SER A 471 -33.39 -11.38 4.84
CA SER A 471 -33.82 -12.28 3.78
C SER A 471 -34.22 -11.57 2.49
N THR A 472 -34.30 -10.23 2.49
CA THR A 472 -34.76 -9.45 1.32
C THR A 472 -33.62 -8.94 0.45
N LEU A 473 -32.38 -9.00 0.95
CA LEU A 473 -31.20 -8.49 0.26
C LEU A 473 -30.83 -9.34 -0.95
N GLN A 474 -30.61 -8.72 -2.11
CA GLN A 474 -30.14 -9.43 -3.30
C GLN A 474 -28.64 -9.21 -3.56
N GLN A 475 -27.98 -10.15 -4.24
CA GLN A 475 -26.53 -10.12 -4.47
C GLN A 475 -26.08 -8.94 -5.34
N GLU A 476 -26.95 -8.45 -6.21
CA GLU A 476 -26.71 -7.29 -7.08
C GLU A 476 -26.71 -5.97 -6.29
N GLU A 477 -27.32 -5.94 -5.10
CA GLU A 477 -27.46 -4.76 -4.25
C GLU A 477 -26.15 -4.44 -3.51
N THR A 478 -25.16 -3.98 -4.26
CA THR A 478 -23.82 -3.70 -3.75
C THR A 478 -23.60 -2.25 -3.30
N SER A 479 -24.51 -1.35 -3.67
CA SER A 479 -24.43 0.08 -3.37
C SER A 479 -24.91 0.40 -1.95
N LEU A 480 -24.24 1.32 -1.26
CA LEU A 480 -24.67 1.77 0.07
C LEU A 480 -26.11 2.31 0.08
N ASN A 481 -26.56 2.94 -1.01
CA ASN A 481 -27.93 3.44 -1.13
C ASN A 481 -28.96 2.31 -1.15
N SER A 482 -28.65 1.20 -1.82
CA SER A 482 -29.49 -0.01 -1.79
C SER A 482 -29.48 -0.63 -0.40
N LEU A 483 -28.29 -0.83 0.18
CA LEU A 483 -28.10 -1.41 1.51
C LEU A 483 -28.76 -0.61 2.64
N ASN A 484 -28.88 0.71 2.49
CA ASN A 484 -29.54 1.58 3.48
C ASN A 484 -31.06 1.37 3.56
N LYS A 485 -31.69 0.76 2.53
CA LYS A 485 -33.12 0.41 2.54
C LYS A 485 -33.40 -0.83 3.41
N HIS A 486 -32.38 -1.65 3.65
CA HIS A 486 -32.44 -2.90 4.41
C HIS A 486 -32.30 -2.63 5.91
N HIS A 487 -33.42 -2.36 6.58
CA HIS A 487 -33.44 -1.91 7.98
C HIS A 487 -32.78 -2.91 8.95
N GLU A 488 -32.96 -4.21 8.73
CA GLU A 488 -32.41 -5.24 9.61
C GLU A 488 -30.90 -5.34 9.48
N LEU A 489 -30.40 -5.31 8.24
CA LEU A 489 -28.97 -5.19 7.98
C LEU A 489 -28.37 -3.94 8.65
N GLN A 490 -29.02 -2.78 8.53
CA GLN A 490 -28.54 -1.55 9.16
C GLN A 490 -28.54 -1.63 10.69
N ASN A 491 -29.52 -2.30 11.29
CA ASN A 491 -29.56 -2.56 12.73
C ASN A 491 -28.39 -3.45 13.17
N PHE A 492 -28.10 -4.51 12.42
CA PHE A 492 -26.94 -5.37 12.67
C PHE A 492 -25.63 -4.58 12.61
N ILE A 493 -25.41 -3.85 11.51
CA ILE A 493 -24.19 -3.05 11.31
C ILE A 493 -23.97 -2.06 12.46
N LYS A 494 -25.02 -1.36 12.91
CA LYS A 494 -24.91 -0.38 14.01
C LYS A 494 -24.63 -1.01 15.37
N SER A 495 -25.05 -2.25 15.59
CA SER A 495 -24.97 -2.92 16.90
C SER A 495 -23.78 -3.86 17.04
N HIS A 496 -23.31 -4.48 15.95
CA HIS A 496 -22.28 -5.53 15.95
C HIS A 496 -21.00 -5.15 15.20
N CYS A 497 -21.04 -4.10 14.37
CA CYS A 497 -19.90 -3.73 13.53
C CYS A 497 -19.27 -2.40 13.97
N GLN A 498 -17.96 -2.31 13.78
CA GLN A 498 -17.19 -1.07 13.87
C GLN A 498 -16.58 -0.76 12.50
N ILE A 499 -17.13 0.27 11.85
CA ILE A 499 -16.67 0.73 10.55
C ILE A 499 -15.70 1.90 10.72
N ARG A 500 -14.56 1.80 10.06
CA ARG A 500 -13.50 2.82 9.95
C ARG A 500 -13.00 2.91 8.51
N THR A 501 -12.17 3.91 8.23
CA THR A 501 -11.64 4.13 6.87
C THR A 501 -10.69 3.01 6.43
N TYR A 502 -9.91 2.48 7.37
CA TYR A 502 -8.90 1.43 7.13
C TYR A 502 -9.21 0.09 7.81
N SER A 503 -10.31 -0.01 8.56
CA SER A 503 -10.72 -1.28 9.18
C SER A 503 -12.23 -1.46 9.18
N PHE A 504 -12.66 -2.72 9.07
CA PHE A 504 -14.03 -3.14 9.32
C PHE A 504 -13.98 -4.31 10.30
N GLN A 505 -14.68 -4.18 11.42
CA GLN A 505 -14.64 -5.17 12.50
C GLN A 505 -16.07 -5.60 12.84
N ILE A 506 -16.26 -6.87 13.18
CA ILE A 506 -17.52 -7.48 13.59
C ILE A 506 -17.26 -8.29 14.86
N LYS A 507 -18.13 -8.16 15.86
CA LYS A 507 -18.05 -8.93 17.11
C LYS A 507 -19.44 -9.41 17.50
N LYS A 508 -19.56 -10.67 17.95
CA LYS A 508 -20.78 -11.12 18.65
C LYS A 508 -21.02 -10.28 19.90
N CYS A 509 -22.28 -10.02 20.27
CA CYS A 509 -22.57 -9.14 21.40
C CYS A 509 -22.69 -9.85 22.76
N GLY A 510 -22.83 -11.17 22.78
CA GLY A 510 -22.97 -11.98 24.00
C GLY A 510 -24.25 -11.75 24.81
N LYS A 511 -25.29 -11.20 24.19
CA LYS A 511 -26.61 -11.05 24.82
C LYS A 511 -27.46 -12.28 24.49
N ASP A 512 -28.05 -12.91 25.52
CA ASP A 512 -28.88 -14.12 25.38
C ASP A 512 -30.08 -13.93 24.43
N ASN A 513 -30.61 -12.72 24.34
CA ASN A 513 -31.75 -12.36 23.47
C ASN A 513 -31.31 -11.65 22.17
N CYS A 514 -30.06 -11.81 21.74
CA CYS A 514 -29.63 -11.24 20.47
C CYS A 514 -30.25 -12.02 19.31
N LYS A 515 -31.05 -11.34 18.49
CA LYS A 515 -31.67 -11.95 17.31
C LYS A 515 -30.71 -12.33 16.18
N PHE A 516 -29.45 -11.88 16.25
CA PHE A 516 -28.47 -12.03 15.17
C PHE A 516 -27.26 -12.91 15.52
N CYS A 517 -26.98 -13.14 16.79
CA CYS A 517 -25.77 -13.87 17.19
C CYS A 517 -26.08 -15.34 17.41
N LEU A 518 -25.30 -16.21 16.78
CA LEU A 518 -25.17 -17.60 17.18
C LEU A 518 -24.47 -17.70 18.56
N PRO A 519 -24.55 -18.87 19.24
CA PRO A 519 -23.84 -19.09 20.49
C PRO A 519 -22.36 -18.74 20.40
N ILE A 520 -21.80 -18.20 21.49
CA ILE A 520 -20.37 -17.89 21.59
C ILE A 520 -19.57 -19.19 21.65
N ARG A 521 -18.47 -19.25 20.91
CA ARG A 521 -17.57 -20.42 20.85
C ARG A 521 -16.34 -20.26 21.74
N LEU A 522 -15.88 -19.02 21.94
CA LEU A 522 -14.80 -18.67 22.85
C LEU A 522 -15.18 -19.01 24.30
N PRO A 523 -14.20 -19.40 25.13
CA PRO A 523 -14.39 -19.48 26.57
C PRO A 523 -14.91 -18.15 27.14
N GLU A 524 -15.80 -18.21 28.12
CA GLU A 524 -16.51 -17.05 28.67
C GLU A 524 -15.54 -15.96 29.19
N ASP A 525 -14.46 -16.36 29.87
CA ASP A 525 -13.42 -15.46 30.37
C ASP A 525 -12.64 -14.77 29.23
N VAL A 526 -12.40 -15.46 28.13
CA VAL A 526 -11.73 -14.92 26.95
C VAL A 526 -12.66 -13.96 26.21
N PHE A 527 -13.92 -14.34 26.01
CA PHE A 527 -14.90 -13.53 25.29
C PHE A 527 -15.26 -12.24 26.05
N ASN A 528 -15.37 -12.30 27.38
CA ASN A 528 -15.66 -11.12 28.20
C ASN A 528 -14.54 -10.06 28.11
N ASN A 529 -13.30 -10.49 27.86
CA ASN A 529 -12.15 -9.60 27.66
C ASN A 529 -11.95 -9.17 26.19
N LEU A 530 -12.67 -9.79 25.26
CA LEU A 530 -12.59 -9.49 23.84
C LEU A 530 -13.22 -8.14 23.53
N ASN A 531 -12.43 -7.20 23.01
CA ASN A 531 -12.86 -5.88 22.58
C ASN A 531 -12.43 -5.64 21.12
N PHE A 532 -13.08 -4.67 20.46
CA PHE A 532 -12.64 -4.20 19.13
C PHE A 532 -11.18 -3.74 19.18
N ILE A 533 -10.45 -3.94 18.08
CA ILE A 533 -9.10 -3.41 17.91
C ILE A 533 -9.21 -1.88 17.96
N PRO A 534 -8.50 -1.20 18.88
CA PRO A 534 -8.63 0.23 19.08
C PRO A 534 -8.08 1.02 17.89
N ASP A 535 -8.60 2.22 17.70
CA ASP A 535 -8.06 3.20 16.76
C ASP A 535 -6.71 3.73 17.30
N PRO A 536 -5.67 3.89 16.46
CA PRO A 536 -4.44 4.58 16.83
C PRO A 536 -4.70 6.01 17.31
N ILE A 537 -4.38 6.30 18.59
CA ILE A 537 -4.46 7.62 19.22
C ILE A 537 -3.05 8.15 19.48
N LEU A 538 -2.79 9.40 19.09
CA LEU A 538 -1.50 10.05 19.35
C LEU A 538 -1.25 10.20 20.85
N SER A 539 -0.01 9.97 21.26
CA SER A 539 0.48 10.24 22.61
C SER A 539 0.58 11.76 22.85
N THR A 540 0.77 12.17 24.11
CA THR A 540 1.00 13.57 24.52
C THR A 540 2.10 14.25 23.72
N ASP A 541 3.10 13.48 23.31
CA ASP A 541 4.31 13.96 22.64
C ASP A 541 4.11 14.10 21.12
N SER A 542 2.92 13.77 20.60
CA SER A 542 2.47 13.88 19.20
C SER A 542 3.28 13.12 18.13
N ASN A 543 4.44 12.56 18.47
CA ASN A 543 5.32 11.82 17.56
C ASN A 543 5.05 10.31 17.50
N HIS A 544 4.37 9.77 18.52
CA HIS A 544 4.10 8.34 18.64
C HIS A 544 2.63 8.09 18.95
N TYR A 545 2.13 6.93 18.52
CA TYR A 545 0.83 6.43 18.97
C TYR A 545 0.97 5.82 20.37
N ARG A 546 -0.08 5.93 21.18
CA ARG A 546 -0.16 5.31 22.50
C ARG A 546 0.01 3.80 22.41
N ASP A 547 0.39 3.16 23.51
CA ASP A 547 0.54 1.70 23.50
C ASP A 547 -0.81 0.97 23.43
N PHE A 548 -0.80 -0.23 22.83
CA PHE A 548 -2.00 -1.06 22.64
C PHE A 548 -2.62 -1.46 23.98
N ASP A 549 -1.83 -1.91 24.94
CA ASP A 549 -2.36 -2.44 26.20
C ASP A 549 -3.05 -1.34 27.02
N GLY A 550 -2.57 -0.10 26.92
CA GLY A 550 -3.19 1.06 27.54
C GLY A 550 -4.44 1.61 26.82
N LEU A 551 -4.74 1.13 25.61
CA LEU A 551 -5.93 1.53 24.83
C LEU A 551 -6.96 0.41 24.71
N TYR A 552 -6.54 -0.85 24.78
CA TYR A 552 -7.41 -1.98 24.57
C TYR A 552 -8.53 -2.04 25.60
N GLY A 553 -9.78 -2.13 25.13
CA GLY A 553 -10.97 -2.06 25.98
C GLY A 553 -11.48 -0.65 26.28
N THR A 554 -10.82 0.40 25.77
CA THR A 554 -11.30 1.79 25.87
C THR A 554 -11.99 2.23 24.58
N GLU A 555 -12.95 3.17 24.70
CA GLU A 555 -13.55 3.79 23.52
C GLU A 555 -12.55 4.71 22.82
N THR A 556 -12.18 4.33 21.60
CA THR A 556 -11.31 5.13 20.73
C THR A 556 -12.10 5.73 19.57
N LYS A 557 -11.56 6.83 19.03
CA LYS A 557 -12.12 7.51 17.86
C LYS A 557 -11.04 7.66 16.79
N GLU A 558 -11.38 7.25 15.57
CA GLU A 558 -10.51 7.41 14.40
C GLU A 558 -10.13 8.88 14.18
N PHE A 559 -8.83 9.12 14.19
CA PHE A 559 -8.21 10.41 13.91
C PHE A 559 -7.16 10.23 12.81
N LEU A 560 -7.55 10.53 11.58
CA LEU A 560 -6.68 10.38 10.42
C LEU A 560 -5.91 11.67 10.15
N PRO A 561 -4.60 11.61 9.92
CA PRO A 561 -3.81 12.73 9.40
C PRO A 561 -4.40 13.39 8.14
N SER A 562 -4.94 12.59 7.21
CA SER A 562 -5.66 13.06 6.01
C SER A 562 -6.89 13.90 6.34
N ALA A 563 -7.51 13.63 7.49
CA ALA A 563 -8.65 14.36 7.98
C ALA A 563 -8.26 15.62 8.78
N SER A 564 -6.99 15.73 9.22
CA SER A 564 -6.59 16.70 10.25
C SER A 564 -5.77 17.91 9.83
N ASP A 565 -5.02 18.01 8.71
CA ASP A 565 -4.56 19.34 8.21
C ASP A 565 -3.79 19.44 6.86
N SER A 566 -3.83 20.66 6.28
CA SER A 566 -2.85 21.34 5.38
C SER A 566 -2.85 21.28 3.84
N THR A 567 -3.91 20.88 3.12
CA THR A 567 -4.13 21.38 1.74
C THR A 567 -5.09 22.56 1.77
N LYS A 568 -4.85 23.63 1.00
CA LYS A 568 -5.87 24.67 0.79
C LYS A 568 -7.12 23.97 0.27
N GLU A 569 -8.27 24.25 0.88
CA GLU A 569 -9.56 23.77 0.36
C GLU A 569 -9.60 24.21 -1.11
N ILE A 570 -9.88 23.31 -2.06
CA ILE A 570 -9.98 23.61 -3.50
C ILE A 570 -11.31 24.35 -3.74
N ILE A 571 -11.47 25.48 -3.04
CA ILE A 571 -12.61 26.36 -3.09
C ILE A 571 -12.04 27.77 -3.06
N PRO A 572 -12.26 28.56 -4.12
CA PRO A 572 -11.88 29.96 -4.14
C PRO A 572 -12.40 30.72 -2.91
N ALA A 573 -11.56 31.59 -2.34
CA ALA A 573 -11.91 32.40 -1.18
C ALA A 573 -13.19 33.21 -1.45
N GLY A 574 -14.10 33.25 -0.46
CA GLY A 574 -15.37 33.97 -0.56
C GLY A 574 -16.52 33.21 -1.23
N ILE A 575 -16.31 32.00 -1.75
CA ILE A 575 -17.40 31.20 -2.35
C ILE A 575 -18.34 30.62 -1.29
N ILE A 576 -17.87 30.30 -0.08
CA ILE A 576 -18.69 29.72 0.99
C ILE A 576 -19.64 30.80 1.57
N ASN A 577 -20.75 31.02 0.88
CA ASN A 577 -21.76 32.01 1.23
C ASN A 577 -23.16 31.49 0.82
N ASN A 578 -24.21 31.91 1.52
CA ASN A 578 -25.59 31.48 1.26
C ASN A 578 -26.06 31.82 -0.17
N ASN A 579 -25.61 32.96 -0.72
CA ASN A 579 -25.93 33.40 -2.09
C ASN A 579 -25.32 32.51 -3.18
N HIS A 580 -24.27 31.75 -2.87
CA HIS A 580 -23.59 30.86 -3.82
C HIS A 580 -24.10 29.42 -3.74
N ILE A 581 -25.01 29.09 -2.83
CA ILE A 581 -25.58 27.75 -2.74
C ILE A 581 -26.49 27.50 -3.95
N ARG A 582 -26.26 26.39 -4.64
CA ARG A 582 -27.02 25.97 -5.82
C ARG A 582 -27.90 24.76 -5.55
N LYS A 583 -27.41 23.78 -4.79
CA LYS A 583 -28.13 22.56 -4.44
C LYS A 583 -27.55 21.98 -3.14
N PHE A 584 -28.22 20.96 -2.60
CA PHE A 584 -27.72 20.15 -1.49
C PHE A 584 -27.47 18.72 -1.97
N VAL A 585 -26.50 18.06 -1.35
CA VAL A 585 -26.25 16.63 -1.52
C VAL A 585 -26.15 15.97 -0.16
N ASN A 586 -26.80 14.83 0.03
CA ASN A 586 -26.74 14.10 1.29
C ASN A 586 -25.50 13.22 1.29
N CYS A 587 -24.76 13.23 2.40
CA CYS A 587 -23.67 12.29 2.58
C CYS A 587 -24.23 10.88 2.74
N THR A 588 -23.71 9.92 1.98
CA THR A 588 -24.15 8.52 2.03
C THR A 588 -23.81 7.78 3.32
N ILE A 589 -22.80 8.23 4.09
CA ILE A 589 -22.40 7.61 5.36
C ILE A 589 -23.21 8.17 6.54
N CYS A 590 -23.35 9.49 6.65
CA CYS A 590 -23.98 10.12 7.81
C CYS A 590 -25.36 10.75 7.53
N SER A 591 -25.85 10.66 6.30
CA SER A 591 -27.13 11.23 5.83
C SER A 591 -27.27 12.75 5.96
N LYS A 592 -26.25 13.46 6.45
CA LYS A 592 -26.27 14.91 6.60
C LYS A 592 -26.26 15.62 5.24
N PRO A 593 -27.11 16.64 5.02
CA PRO A 593 -27.05 17.47 3.82
C PRO A 593 -25.80 18.36 3.83
N ARG A 594 -25.13 18.44 2.68
CA ARG A 594 -23.96 19.27 2.41
C ARG A 594 -24.24 20.27 1.29
N CYS A 595 -23.70 21.48 1.42
CA CYS A 595 -23.97 22.57 0.50
C CYS A 595 -23.09 22.48 -0.76
N ILE A 596 -23.71 22.57 -1.93
CA ILE A 596 -23.02 22.72 -3.22
C ILE A 596 -23.01 24.20 -3.60
N PHE A 597 -21.82 24.73 -3.88
CA PHE A 597 -21.57 26.13 -4.17
C PHE A 597 -21.20 26.35 -5.65
N SER A 598 -21.60 27.49 -6.19
CA SER A 598 -21.06 28.02 -7.45
C SER A 598 -21.05 29.56 -7.39
N LYS A 599 -19.99 30.17 -7.91
CA LYS A 599 -19.87 31.63 -7.98
C LYS A 599 -20.98 32.24 -8.84
N ASN A 600 -21.22 31.65 -10.00
CA ASN A 600 -22.22 32.12 -10.96
C ASN A 600 -23.52 31.31 -10.84
N MET A 601 -24.60 31.81 -11.44
CA MET A 601 -25.81 31.02 -11.57
C MET A 601 -25.58 29.94 -12.64
N LEU A 602 -25.97 28.70 -12.36
CA LEU A 602 -25.83 27.60 -13.32
C LEU A 602 -26.87 27.79 -14.43
N SER A 603 -26.43 27.63 -15.68
CA SER A 603 -27.34 27.51 -16.83
C SER A 603 -28.18 26.25 -16.73
N ASP A 604 -29.27 26.14 -17.49
CA ASP A 604 -30.16 24.98 -17.40
C ASP A 604 -29.44 23.67 -17.81
N ASN A 605 -28.56 23.72 -18.80
CA ASN A 605 -27.71 22.58 -19.17
C ASN A 605 -26.75 22.16 -18.05
N GLU A 606 -26.18 23.12 -17.31
CA GLU A 606 -25.29 22.85 -16.17
C GLU A 606 -26.07 22.31 -14.96
N LYS A 607 -27.31 22.77 -14.74
CA LYS A 607 -28.19 22.19 -13.73
C LYS A 607 -28.48 20.74 -14.07
N THR A 608 -28.93 20.43 -15.29
CA THR A 608 -29.19 19.05 -15.72
C THR A 608 -27.94 18.17 -15.61
N SER A 609 -26.78 18.69 -16.02
CA SER A 609 -25.49 17.99 -15.86
C SER A 609 -25.16 17.72 -14.39
N LEU A 610 -25.46 18.66 -13.48
CA LEU A 610 -25.26 18.48 -12.05
C LEU A 610 -26.24 17.45 -11.48
N GLU A 611 -27.47 17.38 -11.96
CA GLU A 611 -28.45 16.37 -11.54
C GLU A 611 -28.02 14.97 -11.94
N ILE A 612 -27.66 14.78 -13.21
CA ILE A 612 -27.12 13.50 -13.72
C ILE A 612 -25.88 13.10 -12.92
N LEU A 613 -25.00 14.04 -12.61
CA LEU A 613 -23.81 13.77 -11.81
C LEU A 613 -24.18 13.36 -10.37
N LEU A 614 -25.12 14.03 -9.72
CA LEU A 614 -25.54 13.69 -8.35
C LEU A 614 -26.25 12.35 -8.25
N ASP A 615 -27.00 11.96 -9.29
CA ASP A 615 -27.69 10.67 -9.32
C ASP A 615 -26.70 9.49 -9.49
N ASN A 616 -25.56 9.74 -10.15
CA ASN A 616 -24.55 8.73 -10.42
C ASN A 616 -23.35 8.75 -9.44
N VAL A 617 -23.22 9.79 -8.60
CA VAL A 617 -22.07 9.95 -7.69
C VAL A 617 -22.47 9.63 -6.25
N ILE A 618 -21.75 8.68 -5.65
CA ILE A 618 -21.79 8.41 -4.21
C ILE A 618 -21.00 9.50 -3.48
N TYR A 619 -21.71 10.50 -2.97
CA TYR A 619 -21.08 11.57 -2.21
C TYR A 619 -20.85 11.17 -0.75
N ILE A 620 -19.61 11.35 -0.28
CA ILE A 620 -19.19 11.21 1.11
C ILE A 620 -18.64 12.56 1.56
N CYS A 621 -18.88 12.94 2.82
CA CYS A 621 -18.32 14.17 3.39
C CYS A 621 -16.81 14.24 3.13
N GLY A 622 -16.38 15.30 2.47
CA GLY A 622 -14.96 15.54 2.18
C GLY A 622 -14.52 15.13 0.78
N SER A 623 -15.31 14.32 0.08
CA SER A 623 -15.02 13.93 -1.30
C SER A 623 -15.29 15.07 -2.29
N PRO A 624 -14.49 15.21 -3.36
CA PRO A 624 -14.86 16.05 -4.49
C PRO A 624 -16.11 15.50 -5.17
N ILE A 625 -16.95 16.38 -5.70
CA ILE A 625 -18.18 16.00 -6.39
C ILE A 625 -18.00 15.93 -7.91
N THR A 626 -17.10 16.74 -8.45
CA THR A 626 -16.79 16.81 -9.88
C THR A 626 -15.41 16.22 -10.17
N PRO A 627 -15.30 15.19 -11.03
CA PRO A 627 -14.01 14.73 -11.57
C PRO A 627 -13.33 15.83 -12.39
N GLU A 628 -11.99 15.81 -12.48
CA GLU A 628 -11.21 16.81 -13.24
C GLU A 628 -11.59 16.89 -14.72
N ALA A 629 -12.05 15.78 -15.31
CA ALA A 629 -12.49 15.71 -16.70
C ALA A 629 -13.94 16.15 -16.93
N HIS A 630 -14.70 16.49 -15.88
CA HIS A 630 -16.12 16.83 -16.00
C HIS A 630 -16.34 18.31 -16.36
N ASN A 631 -17.37 18.62 -17.16
CA ASN A 631 -17.71 19.99 -17.60
C ASN A 631 -18.09 20.98 -16.46
N LEU A 632 -18.27 20.47 -15.24
CA LEU A 632 -18.59 21.22 -14.02
C LEU A 632 -17.37 21.39 -13.10
N TYR A 633 -16.24 20.81 -13.47
CA TYR A 633 -14.96 21.02 -12.78
C TYR A 633 -14.64 22.52 -12.79
N GLU A 634 -14.18 23.06 -11.65
CA GLU A 634 -13.97 24.49 -11.38
C GLU A 634 -15.20 25.42 -11.49
N LYS A 635 -16.40 24.90 -11.76
CA LYS A 635 -17.66 25.67 -11.72
C LYS A 635 -18.48 25.40 -10.48
N VAL A 636 -18.44 24.16 -10.01
CA VAL A 636 -19.18 23.66 -8.86
C VAL A 636 -18.21 23.20 -7.78
N TYR A 637 -18.47 23.62 -6.55
CA TYR A 637 -17.60 23.42 -5.40
C TYR A 637 -18.36 22.81 -4.23
N ILE A 638 -17.70 21.92 -3.49
CA ILE A 638 -18.19 21.38 -2.23
C ILE A 638 -17.08 21.44 -1.19
N ARG A 639 -17.44 21.56 0.09
CA ARG A 639 -16.46 21.56 1.18
C ARG A 639 -15.81 20.19 1.29
N GLN A 640 -14.49 20.17 1.07
CA GLN A 640 -13.69 18.96 1.20
C GLN A 640 -13.12 18.82 2.63
N LYS A 641 -13.05 19.92 3.40
CA LYS A 641 -12.69 19.87 4.83
C LYS A 641 -13.92 19.69 5.72
N ILE A 642 -14.74 18.70 5.36
CA ILE A 642 -15.91 18.34 6.14
C ILE A 642 -15.97 16.84 6.28
N HIS A 643 -16.25 16.36 7.48
CA HIS A 643 -16.28 14.94 7.82
C HIS A 643 -17.69 14.53 8.19
N CYS A 644 -17.95 13.22 8.23
CA CYS A 644 -19.25 12.70 8.65
C CYS A 644 -19.65 13.16 10.07
N ASN A 645 -18.66 13.35 10.94
CA ASN A 645 -18.81 13.86 12.29
C ASN A 645 -18.95 15.40 12.36
N SER A 646 -18.65 16.12 11.29
CA SER A 646 -18.79 17.59 11.27
C SER A 646 -20.28 17.98 11.35
N PRO A 647 -20.60 19.10 12.03
CA PRO A 647 -21.95 19.65 12.05
C PRO A 647 -22.38 20.09 10.64
N ILE A 648 -23.68 20.35 10.47
CA ILE A 648 -24.23 20.97 9.26
C ILE A 648 -23.59 22.33 9.04
N GLU A 649 -23.27 22.68 7.80
CA GLU A 649 -22.72 23.99 7.47
C GLU A 649 -23.66 25.11 7.94
N ALA A 650 -23.14 26.09 8.70
CA ALA A 650 -23.94 27.21 9.20
C ALA A 650 -24.68 28.00 8.10
N VAL A 651 -24.16 27.99 6.87
CA VAL A 651 -24.77 28.64 5.70
C VAL A 651 -26.00 27.89 5.15
N TYR A 652 -26.18 26.62 5.51
CA TYR A 652 -27.39 25.85 5.21
C TYR A 652 -28.63 26.57 5.79
N TYR A 653 -28.55 26.96 7.07
CA TYR A 653 -29.65 27.60 7.79
C TYR A 653 -29.95 29.03 7.34
N SER A 654 -29.02 29.68 6.63
CA SER A 654 -29.24 31.01 6.06
C SER A 654 -29.65 30.99 4.59
N CYS A 655 -29.80 29.80 3.98
CA CYS A 655 -30.21 29.63 2.59
C CYS A 655 -31.73 29.58 2.45
N ARG A 656 -32.39 30.75 2.36
CA ARG A 656 -33.86 30.82 2.22
C ARG A 656 -34.38 30.40 0.83
N ARG A 657 -33.51 30.39 -0.19
CA ARG A 657 -33.90 30.19 -1.60
C ARG A 657 -34.27 28.75 -1.95
N LEU A 658 -33.68 27.76 -1.26
CA LEU A 658 -33.80 26.34 -1.61
C LEU A 658 -34.77 25.57 -0.69
N LYS A 659 -35.67 26.25 0.03
CA LYS A 659 -36.60 25.64 1.01
C LYS A 659 -35.90 24.60 1.89
N THR A 660 -34.98 25.04 2.74
CA THR A 660 -34.28 24.14 3.67
C THR A 660 -35.20 23.62 4.76
N GLU A 661 -34.97 22.38 5.16
CA GLU A 661 -35.68 21.76 6.27
C GLU A 661 -35.05 22.18 7.60
N ILE A 662 -35.87 22.28 8.64
CA ILE A 662 -35.38 22.57 9.99
C ILE A 662 -34.85 21.27 10.58
N ILE A 663 -33.52 21.15 10.65
CA ILE A 663 -32.81 19.96 11.13
C ILE A 663 -31.78 20.33 12.20
N CYS A 664 -31.49 19.39 13.10
CA CYS A 664 -30.50 19.59 14.16
C CYS A 664 -29.10 19.90 13.59
N PHE A 665 -28.44 20.92 14.14
CA PHE A 665 -27.12 21.40 13.71
C PHE A 665 -26.03 20.32 13.74
N TYR A 666 -26.07 19.39 14.69
CA TYR A 666 -25.01 18.39 14.85
C TYR A 666 -25.28 17.09 14.08
N CYS A 667 -26.50 16.54 14.18
CA CYS A 667 -26.82 15.23 13.61
C CYS A 667 -27.63 15.29 12.31
N GLY A 668 -28.30 16.40 11.99
CA GLY A 668 -29.16 16.50 10.81
C GLY A 668 -30.55 15.88 10.97
N GLU A 669 -30.91 15.42 12.17
CA GLU A 669 -32.25 14.85 12.45
C GLU A 669 -33.32 15.93 12.57
N LYS A 670 -34.55 15.58 12.15
CA LYS A 670 -35.75 16.45 12.24
C LYS A 670 -36.49 16.27 13.56
N ASP A 671 -36.42 15.09 14.14
CA ASP A 671 -37.22 14.73 15.31
C ASP A 671 -36.51 15.08 16.62
N GLY A 672 -37.30 15.35 17.65
CA GLY A 672 -36.80 15.64 19.00
C GLY A 672 -36.01 16.95 19.10
N LEU A 673 -36.31 17.93 18.25
CA LEU A 673 -35.78 19.29 18.35
C LEU A 673 -36.28 19.96 19.63
N LEU A 674 -35.39 20.70 20.27
CA LEU A 674 -35.62 21.42 21.51
C LEU A 674 -35.96 22.87 21.25
N GLU A 675 -36.82 23.42 22.11
CA GLU A 675 -37.08 24.85 22.16
C GLU A 675 -35.97 25.58 22.93
N PRO A 676 -35.39 26.66 22.37
CA PRO A 676 -34.33 27.39 23.03
C PRO A 676 -34.84 28.23 24.20
N ASP A 677 -34.15 28.16 25.33
CA ASP A 677 -34.43 28.96 26.52
C ASP A 677 -34.33 30.47 26.24
N ASP A 678 -35.15 31.27 26.92
CA ASP A 678 -35.18 32.73 26.74
C ASP A 678 -33.87 33.43 27.09
N ASN A 679 -33.03 32.81 27.93
CA ASN A 679 -31.69 33.30 28.25
C ASN A 679 -30.73 33.20 27.04
N LEU A 680 -30.88 32.17 26.21
CA LEU A 680 -30.11 32.02 24.97
C LEU A 680 -30.55 33.06 23.94
N LYS A 681 -31.87 33.28 23.79
CA LYS A 681 -32.46 34.28 22.89
C LYS A 681 -31.98 35.70 23.20
N LYS A 682 -31.77 36.03 24.48
CA LYS A 682 -31.23 37.33 24.92
C LYS A 682 -29.72 37.49 24.71
N LYS A 683 -28.96 36.39 24.63
CA LYS A 683 -27.49 36.41 24.60
C LYS A 683 -26.89 36.27 23.19
N PHE A 684 -27.63 35.73 22.22
CA PHE A 684 -27.09 35.41 20.90
C PHE A 684 -28.04 35.81 19.77
N THR A 685 -27.49 36.34 18.67
CA THR A 685 -28.26 36.77 17.50
C THR A 685 -28.73 35.61 16.62
N THR A 686 -28.05 34.47 16.66
CA THR A 686 -28.45 33.28 15.92
C THR A 686 -28.34 32.05 16.81
N ILE A 687 -29.44 31.31 16.86
CA ILE A 687 -29.57 30.06 17.60
C ILE A 687 -29.93 28.98 16.58
N TYR A 688 -29.06 27.99 16.41
CA TYR A 688 -29.30 26.91 15.46
C TYR A 688 -30.19 25.82 16.10
N PRO A 689 -31.00 25.10 15.32
CA PRO A 689 -31.81 24.00 15.84
C PRO A 689 -30.94 22.92 16.50
N PHE A 690 -31.42 22.37 17.62
CA PHE A 690 -30.68 21.44 18.46
C PHE A 690 -31.62 20.35 19.00
N CYS A 691 -31.21 19.08 18.98
CA CYS A 691 -32.06 17.97 19.41
C CYS A 691 -31.65 17.36 20.75
N GLN A 692 -32.61 16.70 21.41
CA GLN A 692 -32.41 16.02 22.70
C GLN A 692 -31.32 14.95 22.63
N THR A 693 -31.23 14.19 21.53
CA THR A 693 -30.20 13.16 21.33
C THR A 693 -28.79 13.74 21.36
N CYS A 694 -28.58 14.91 20.75
CA CYS A 694 -27.27 15.57 20.79
C CYS A 694 -26.95 16.18 22.16
N LYS A 695 -27.97 16.64 22.89
CA LYS A 695 -27.83 17.08 24.29
C LYS A 695 -27.38 15.94 25.19
N ASN A 696 -27.97 14.75 25.04
CA ASN A 696 -27.59 13.55 25.80
C ASN A 696 -26.16 13.09 25.47
N LYS A 697 -25.67 13.35 24.25
CA LYS A 697 -24.27 13.10 23.82
C LYS A 697 -23.28 14.17 24.32
N GLY A 698 -23.71 15.11 25.16
CA GLY A 698 -22.85 16.13 25.77
C GLY A 698 -22.56 17.35 24.88
N HIS A 699 -23.31 17.56 23.79
CA HIS A 699 -23.14 18.77 22.97
C HIS A 699 -23.81 19.99 23.61
N ASN A 700 -23.21 21.16 23.44
CA ASN A 700 -23.78 22.45 23.84
C ASN A 700 -24.66 23.04 22.74
N TRP A 701 -25.54 23.98 23.09
CA TRP A 701 -26.40 24.65 22.12
C TRP A 701 -25.57 25.42 21.08
N PRO A 702 -25.73 25.15 19.77
CA PRO A 702 -24.98 25.85 18.73
C PRO A 702 -25.53 27.26 18.53
N THR A 703 -24.69 28.27 18.75
CA THR A 703 -25.07 29.69 18.70
C THR A 703 -24.03 30.52 17.94
N ARG A 704 -24.45 31.69 17.44
CA ARG A 704 -23.56 32.66 16.78
C ARG A 704 -23.97 34.08 17.14
N GLY A 705 -22.97 34.97 17.18
CA GLY A 705 -23.15 36.42 17.37
C GLY A 705 -23.60 36.78 18.78
N LYS A 706 -22.67 36.75 19.74
CA LYS A 706 -22.96 37.16 21.13
C LYS A 706 -23.41 38.61 21.16
N ILE A 707 -24.61 38.88 21.67
CA ILE A 707 -25.14 40.22 21.87
C ILE A 707 -24.35 40.83 23.02
N LYS A 708 -23.51 41.83 22.71
CA LYS A 708 -22.85 42.62 23.75
C LYS A 708 -23.93 43.49 24.40
N VAL A 709 -24.36 43.10 25.60
CA VAL A 709 -25.11 44.01 26.46
C VAL A 709 -24.11 45.08 26.87
N GLY A 710 -24.21 46.27 26.26
CA GLY A 710 -23.53 47.44 26.79
C GLY A 710 -24.13 47.72 28.17
N ASN A 711 -23.29 47.90 29.19
CA ASN A 711 -23.73 48.63 30.37
C ASN A 711 -24.01 50.07 29.93
N ARG A 712 -25.26 50.33 29.57
CA ARG A 712 -26.01 51.55 29.85
C ARG A 712 -27.46 51.36 29.47
#